data_AF-A0A511MKH2-F1
#
_entry.id   AF-A0A511MKH2-F1
#
_cell.length_a   1.000
_cell.length_b   1.000
_cell.length_c   1.000
_cell.angle_alpha   90.00
_cell.angle_beta   90.00
_cell.angle_gamma   90.00
#
_symmetry.space_group_name_H-M   'P 1'
#
loop_
_entity.id
_entity.type
_entity.pdbx_description
1 polymer ?
#
loop_
_entity_poly.entity_id
_entity_poly.type
_entity_poly.pdbx_seq_one_letter_code
_entity_poly.pdbx_strand_id
1 'polypeptide(L)'
;MDNLRTAMELAPGELGDELRTIANGPPGPDLDALLAIWDGQPLNITGTEHGRALSEFNALICGDPQVHLHICAPMRDTSGHSAITEAEKLFAQYEQTGRLKLLERAADVFATPLCATAQPELRSAAENGLGLTEWARFERFGARDDIDHAIELFRQALDHAPAGHSMLPALSANLAGALLSRWRCVGEPVDLDDGIHAGRAALRGTPADHELRGPRLNSLAGALLGKAVATGDASILRESVELLREALAHGERRGAPVPGAASALADALRLQHIWGDADADVLDEATLLAKQAVAELPHGVRARSHPLWARYHINLALLLLQRFRECSDPTDLAEAATAMRRARIASRANAHPAERRLVHAEVERARFLHRWGIPDDHLELHRRADDLPRRGHRELQRLERIAERACAAAPAGHVLHSRARASAATAYSLRAGLTGSVADDATRRWQQIAGDSTVSVPERVAAARRLTVPGATVSAATSRLVHQTFDMAVDLLPQFAARTLPMTDRARLLADFTGLTRDAAACALRIGPPAPEHALRILEHGHGILHRHSIELAKREPRLAQRFDELSHVLNQPETAGFSAPQLFIRASPGAPTGEQRRHAAQEWHRLIAEIRQVPGLHGFLKPPDVAELLAAAPQTGPIIVVNVSGLGSDALIIEHAALRTIALPDLSETELTARTGQFRTAVTNSTDPRLSSAEQSAAQQSITETLSWLWTVLSEPILHELGLLAAPPPDPQHLPHLWWIPTGPLTHLPLDAAGHPGANVRSRAACSYATTVSELIHPTGETRTV
;
A
#
# COMPACT_ATOMS: atom_id res chain seq x y z
N MET A 1 -1.79 23.08 -54.75
CA MET A 1 -2.31 22.96 -53.37
C MET A 1 -3.80 22.65 -53.35
N ASP A 2 -4.66 23.45 -54.02
CA ASP A 2 -6.11 23.15 -54.03
C ASP A 2 -6.47 21.87 -54.80
N ASN A 3 -5.79 21.57 -55.91
CA ASN A 3 -5.97 20.29 -56.61
C ASN A 3 -5.48 19.06 -55.81
N LEU A 4 -4.50 19.24 -54.91
CA LEU A 4 -3.94 18.16 -54.07
C LEU A 4 -4.88 17.77 -52.94
N ARG A 5 -5.75 18.68 -52.49
CA ARG A 5 -6.71 18.41 -51.42
C ARG A 5 -7.87 17.52 -51.90
N THR A 6 -8.30 17.70 -53.14
CA THR A 6 -9.31 16.83 -53.79
C THR A 6 -8.77 15.43 -54.08
N ALA A 7 -7.46 15.31 -54.32
CA ALA A 7 -6.81 14.07 -54.71
C ALA A 7 -6.53 13.11 -53.53
N MET A 8 -6.54 13.61 -52.28
CA MET A 8 -6.33 12.82 -51.06
C MET A 8 -7.52 11.91 -50.68
N GLU A 9 -8.62 11.94 -51.44
CA GLU A 9 -9.76 11.02 -51.28
C GLU A 9 -9.67 9.77 -52.20
N LEU A 10 -8.68 9.71 -53.10
CA LEU A 10 -8.47 8.60 -54.04
C LEU A 10 -7.64 7.45 -53.41
N ALA A 11 -7.87 6.22 -53.86
CA ALA A 11 -7.13 5.05 -53.39
C ALA A 11 -5.66 5.06 -53.86
N PRO A 12 -4.72 4.45 -53.12
CA PRO A 12 -3.31 4.34 -53.54
C PRO A 12 -3.19 3.66 -54.91
N GLY A 13 -2.58 4.35 -55.88
CA GLY A 13 -2.38 3.89 -57.26
C GLY A 13 -3.02 4.76 -58.35
N GLU A 14 -4.24 5.25 -58.14
CA GLU A 14 -4.99 6.03 -59.16
C GLU A 14 -4.45 7.46 -59.33
N LEU A 15 -3.94 8.04 -58.23
CA LEU A 15 -3.35 9.37 -58.20
C LEU A 15 -2.06 9.48 -59.05
N GLY A 16 -1.30 8.38 -59.15
CA GLY A 16 0.00 8.38 -59.82
C GLY A 16 -0.10 8.52 -61.34
N ASP A 17 -1.14 7.92 -61.94
CA ASP A 17 -1.41 8.04 -63.37
C ASP A 17 -2.01 9.41 -63.71
N GLU A 18 -2.86 9.96 -62.82
CA GLU A 18 -3.46 11.28 -62.99
C GLU A 18 -2.42 12.41 -62.91
N LEU A 19 -1.49 12.34 -61.93
CA LEU A 19 -0.40 13.32 -61.78
C LEU A 19 0.60 13.27 -62.94
N ARG A 20 0.90 12.09 -63.49
CA ARG A 20 1.72 11.96 -64.72
C ARG A 20 1.00 12.53 -65.95
N THR A 21 -0.31 12.37 -66.03
CA THR A 21 -1.14 12.92 -67.12
C THR A 21 -1.24 14.45 -67.05
N ILE A 22 -1.33 15.02 -65.84
CA ILE A 22 -1.37 16.47 -65.61
C ILE A 22 -0.03 17.15 -65.92
N ALA A 23 1.10 16.48 -65.66
CA ALA A 23 2.44 17.07 -65.79
C ALA A 23 2.87 17.35 -67.25
N ASN A 24 2.23 16.75 -68.26
CA ASN A 24 2.43 16.99 -69.70
C ASN A 24 3.90 17.28 -70.11
N GLY A 25 4.83 16.46 -69.62
CA GLY A 25 6.28 16.53 -69.86
C GLY A 25 7.00 15.37 -69.17
N PRO A 26 8.29 15.09 -69.52
CA PRO A 26 9.04 14.02 -68.87
C PRO A 26 9.13 14.29 -67.36
N PRO A 27 8.91 13.28 -66.50
CA PRO A 27 8.84 13.50 -65.06
C PRO A 27 10.17 14.07 -64.54
N GLY A 28 10.07 15.18 -63.80
CA GLY A 28 11.19 15.73 -63.07
C GLY A 28 11.40 14.98 -61.74
N PRO A 29 12.61 15.07 -61.16
CA PRO A 29 12.96 14.34 -59.93
C PRO A 29 12.04 14.64 -58.74
N ASP A 30 11.40 15.82 -58.72
CA ASP A 30 10.43 16.21 -57.68
C ASP A 30 9.08 15.46 -57.81
N LEU A 31 8.64 15.14 -59.03
CA LEU A 31 7.39 14.38 -59.26
C LEU A 31 7.60 12.90 -58.94
N ASP A 32 8.74 12.32 -59.34
CA ASP A 32 9.09 10.95 -58.99
C ASP A 32 9.27 10.78 -57.46
N ALA A 33 9.84 11.78 -56.80
CA ALA A 33 9.92 11.82 -55.34
C ALA A 33 8.53 11.89 -54.67
N LEU A 34 7.59 12.69 -55.22
CA LEU A 34 6.22 12.75 -54.70
C LEU A 34 5.46 11.43 -54.85
N LEU A 35 5.62 10.75 -55.98
CA LEU A 35 5.01 9.45 -56.23
C LEU A 35 5.61 8.38 -55.30
N ALA A 36 6.93 8.41 -55.08
CA ALA A 36 7.60 7.52 -54.12
C ALA A 36 7.17 7.75 -52.66
N ILE A 37 6.91 9.00 -52.25
CA ILE A 37 6.34 9.34 -50.93
C ILE A 37 4.97 8.67 -50.77
N TRP A 38 4.13 8.79 -51.80
CA TRP A 38 2.76 8.29 -51.75
C TRP A 38 2.68 6.76 -51.72
N ASP A 39 3.57 6.08 -52.45
CA ASP A 39 3.67 4.61 -52.47
C ASP A 39 4.46 4.03 -51.27
N GLY A 40 4.81 4.85 -50.28
CA GLY A 40 5.46 4.44 -49.03
C GLY A 40 6.91 3.97 -49.19
N GLN A 41 7.60 4.39 -50.26
CA GLN A 41 8.97 3.98 -50.56
C GLN A 41 10.02 4.94 -49.93
N PRO A 42 11.26 4.49 -49.67
CA PRO A 42 12.33 5.33 -49.14
C PRO A 42 12.73 6.44 -50.11
N LEU A 43 12.89 7.68 -49.63
CA LEU A 43 13.23 8.82 -50.49
C LEU A 43 14.73 9.09 -50.59
N ASN A 44 15.19 9.35 -51.82
CA ASN A 44 16.46 9.99 -52.08
C ASN A 44 16.24 11.40 -52.67
N ILE A 45 16.28 12.42 -51.81
CA ILE A 45 16.07 13.83 -52.17
C ILE A 45 17.36 14.56 -52.57
N THR A 46 18.46 13.83 -52.79
CA THR A 46 19.72 14.46 -53.21
C THR A 46 19.60 14.91 -54.66
N GLY A 47 19.54 16.24 -54.87
CA GLY A 47 19.44 16.86 -56.21
C GLY A 47 18.07 17.45 -56.55
N THR A 48 17.07 17.38 -55.67
CA THR A 48 15.75 18.02 -55.87
C THR A 48 15.78 19.49 -55.44
N GLU A 49 15.17 20.36 -56.22
CA GLU A 49 15.13 21.81 -55.94
C GLU A 49 14.26 22.12 -54.70
N HIS A 50 13.28 21.26 -54.40
CA HIS A 50 12.30 21.44 -53.32
C HIS A 50 12.42 20.43 -52.16
N GLY A 51 13.59 19.81 -51.95
CA GLY A 51 13.78 18.68 -51.04
C GLY A 51 13.27 18.88 -49.60
N ARG A 52 13.30 20.11 -49.07
CA ARG A 52 12.75 20.42 -47.73
C ARG A 52 11.21 20.35 -47.70
N ALA A 53 10.54 20.90 -48.70
CA ALA A 53 9.07 20.87 -48.78
C ALA A 53 8.55 19.43 -49.00
N LEU A 54 9.28 18.63 -49.77
CA LEU A 54 8.99 17.20 -49.98
C LEU A 54 9.18 16.39 -48.69
N SER A 55 10.20 16.71 -47.89
CA SER A 55 10.39 16.09 -46.57
C SER A 55 9.28 16.45 -45.58
N GLU A 56 8.77 17.68 -45.60
CA GLU A 56 7.66 18.12 -44.75
C GLU A 56 6.32 17.48 -45.22
N PHE A 57 6.15 17.27 -46.52
CA PHE A 57 5.00 16.57 -47.09
C PHE A 57 4.98 15.08 -46.73
N ASN A 58 6.12 14.39 -46.79
CA ASN A 58 6.26 12.99 -46.34
C ASN A 58 5.88 12.82 -44.86
N ALA A 59 6.31 13.76 -44.00
CA ALA A 59 5.96 13.78 -42.58
C ALA A 59 4.45 13.92 -42.32
N LEU A 60 3.74 14.61 -43.20
CA LEU A 60 2.31 14.86 -43.09
C LEU A 60 1.48 13.63 -43.49
N ILE A 61 1.92 12.87 -44.49
CA ILE A 61 1.19 11.70 -45.02
C ILE A 61 1.46 10.44 -44.21
N CYS A 62 2.70 10.20 -43.78
CA CYS A 62 3.08 8.94 -43.12
C CYS A 62 2.97 8.96 -41.59
N GLY A 63 2.53 10.07 -40.98
CA GLY A 63 2.15 10.13 -39.56
C GLY A 63 3.29 10.17 -38.53
N ASP A 64 4.55 9.86 -38.89
CA ASP A 64 5.76 10.16 -38.10
C ASP A 64 7.03 9.90 -38.95
N PRO A 65 7.95 10.88 -39.19
CA PRO A 65 9.07 10.70 -40.10
C PRO A 65 10.39 10.42 -39.34
N GLN A 66 10.63 9.18 -38.91
CA GLN A 66 11.95 8.80 -38.33
C GLN A 66 12.44 7.37 -38.64
N VAL A 67 12.11 6.83 -39.81
CA VAL A 67 12.85 5.66 -40.30
C VAL A 67 13.48 6.00 -41.66
N HIS A 68 14.80 5.80 -41.74
CA HIS A 68 15.67 5.90 -42.92
C HIS A 68 16.23 7.28 -43.29
N LEU A 69 17.34 7.67 -42.66
CA LEU A 69 18.40 8.51 -43.25
C LEU A 69 19.74 8.22 -42.55
N HIS A 70 20.65 7.50 -43.21
CA HIS A 70 22.06 7.41 -42.84
C HIS A 70 22.84 8.51 -43.57
N ILE A 71 23.51 9.40 -42.82
CA ILE A 71 24.53 10.31 -43.36
C ILE A 71 25.78 10.16 -42.49
N CYS A 72 26.73 9.32 -42.92
CA CYS A 72 28.10 9.36 -42.43
C CYS A 72 28.87 10.45 -43.21
N ALA A 73 29.32 11.50 -42.52
CA ALA A 73 30.42 12.33 -43.00
C ALA A 73 31.71 11.88 -42.26
N PRO A 74 32.88 11.85 -42.93
CA PRO A 74 34.11 11.43 -42.29
C PRO A 74 34.58 12.53 -41.33
N MET A 75 34.55 12.25 -40.03
CA MET A 75 35.16 13.13 -39.04
C MET A 75 36.68 13.11 -39.23
N ARG A 76 37.20 14.13 -39.91
CA ARG A 76 38.57 14.60 -39.70
C ARG A 76 38.55 15.59 -38.54
N ASP A 77 38.63 15.09 -37.31
CA ASP A 77 39.56 15.65 -36.33
C ASP A 77 39.80 14.65 -35.18
N THR A 78 41.06 14.45 -34.87
CA THR A 78 41.56 13.52 -33.85
C THR A 78 41.54 14.20 -32.49
N SER A 79 40.46 14.05 -31.71
CA SER A 79 40.57 13.97 -30.25
C SER A 79 39.26 13.44 -29.64
N GLY A 80 39.31 12.35 -28.88
CA GLY A 80 38.14 11.83 -28.14
C GLY A 80 37.51 12.87 -27.19
N HIS A 81 38.27 13.89 -26.78
CA HIS A 81 37.79 15.03 -26.00
C HIS A 81 36.73 15.86 -26.75
N SER A 82 36.91 16.12 -28.05
CA SER A 82 35.95 16.90 -28.84
C SER A 82 34.59 16.19 -28.95
N ALA A 83 34.61 14.85 -29.09
CA ALA A 83 33.40 14.04 -29.15
C ALA A 83 32.63 14.08 -27.82
N ILE A 84 33.32 13.93 -26.68
CA ILE A 84 32.70 14.02 -25.35
C ILE A 84 32.05 15.39 -25.15
N THR A 85 32.75 16.48 -25.46
CA THR A 85 32.20 17.84 -25.32
C THR A 85 30.99 18.09 -26.24
N GLU A 86 30.96 17.52 -27.45
CA GLU A 86 29.77 17.59 -28.32
C GLU A 86 28.59 16.83 -27.71
N ALA A 87 28.83 15.60 -27.23
CA ALA A 87 27.81 14.76 -26.62
C ALA A 87 27.21 15.39 -25.35
N GLU A 88 28.03 15.98 -24.47
CA GLU A 88 27.57 16.72 -23.28
C GLU A 88 26.67 17.89 -23.64
N LYS A 89 27.00 18.64 -24.71
CA LYS A 89 26.16 19.75 -25.19
C LYS A 89 24.81 19.25 -25.71
N LEU A 90 24.80 18.14 -26.45
CA LEU A 90 23.58 17.51 -26.94
C LEU A 90 22.70 17.03 -25.78
N PHE A 91 23.31 16.40 -24.77
CA PHE A 91 22.62 15.96 -23.56
C PHE A 91 22.03 17.14 -22.77
N ALA A 92 22.78 18.22 -22.56
CA ALA A 92 22.27 19.42 -21.89
C ALA A 92 21.09 20.06 -22.66
N GLN A 93 21.13 20.07 -23.99
CA GLN A 93 20.00 20.53 -24.81
C GLN A 93 18.81 19.56 -24.71
N TYR A 94 19.04 18.26 -24.60
CA TYR A 94 17.99 17.30 -24.29
C TYR A 94 17.33 17.61 -22.94
N GLU A 95 18.10 17.84 -21.87
CA GLU A 95 17.54 18.15 -20.54
C GLU A 95 16.66 19.42 -20.56
N GLN A 96 17.03 20.41 -21.37
CA GLN A 96 16.26 21.65 -21.51
C GLN A 96 14.99 21.51 -22.37
N THR A 97 15.01 20.64 -23.39
CA THR A 97 13.98 20.60 -24.44
C THR A 97 13.11 19.34 -24.44
N GLY A 98 13.58 18.26 -23.82
CA GLY A 98 12.97 16.93 -23.84
C GLY A 98 12.92 16.27 -25.22
N ARG A 99 13.68 16.74 -26.21
CA ARG A 99 13.66 16.20 -27.58
C ARG A 99 14.48 14.91 -27.67
N LEU A 100 13.81 13.79 -27.92
CA LEU A 100 14.43 12.45 -27.91
C LEU A 100 15.60 12.31 -28.89
N LYS A 101 15.50 12.91 -30.09
CA LYS A 101 16.60 12.91 -31.09
C LYS A 101 17.93 13.46 -30.55
N LEU A 102 17.88 14.39 -29.58
CA LEU A 102 19.09 14.94 -28.97
C LEU A 102 19.73 13.93 -28.00
N LEU A 103 18.92 13.13 -27.32
CA LEU A 103 19.37 12.06 -26.43
C LEU A 103 19.99 10.92 -27.23
N GLU A 104 19.34 10.47 -28.30
CA GLU A 104 19.83 9.43 -29.21
C GLU A 104 21.17 9.84 -29.83
N ARG A 105 21.24 11.07 -30.34
CA ARG A 105 22.48 11.61 -30.91
C ARG A 105 23.58 11.78 -29.87
N ALA A 106 23.25 12.15 -28.62
CA ALA A 106 24.24 12.21 -27.55
C ALA A 106 24.81 10.81 -27.26
N ALA A 107 23.96 9.78 -27.20
CA ALA A 107 24.36 8.39 -26.98
C ALA A 107 25.31 7.89 -28.09
N ASP A 108 24.96 8.13 -29.36
CA ASP A 108 25.80 7.77 -30.51
C ASP A 108 27.17 8.43 -30.42
N VAL A 109 27.22 9.72 -30.08
CA VAL A 109 28.49 10.47 -29.98
C VAL A 109 29.30 10.01 -28.77
N PHE A 110 28.69 9.72 -27.61
CA PHE A 110 29.37 9.12 -26.45
C PHE A 110 29.93 7.73 -26.74
N ALA A 111 29.35 6.96 -27.66
CA ALA A 111 29.86 5.64 -28.03
C ALA A 111 31.13 5.71 -28.91
N THR A 112 31.33 6.82 -29.66
CA THR A 112 32.46 6.94 -30.60
C THR A 112 33.86 6.80 -29.97
N PRO A 113 34.16 7.35 -28.77
CA PRO A 113 35.47 7.20 -28.14
C PRO A 113 35.72 5.78 -27.63
N LEU A 114 34.68 5.02 -27.25
CA LEU A 114 34.80 3.64 -26.74
C LEU A 114 35.43 2.70 -27.78
N CYS A 115 35.14 2.94 -29.06
CA CYS A 115 35.69 2.17 -30.18
C CYS A 115 37.11 2.61 -30.59
N ALA A 116 37.60 3.77 -30.11
CA ALA A 116 38.77 4.43 -30.69
C ALA A 116 39.89 4.80 -29.69
N THR A 117 39.62 4.83 -28.38
CA THR A 117 40.59 5.29 -27.35
C THR A 117 41.16 4.17 -26.49
N ALA A 118 42.46 4.22 -26.21
CA ALA A 118 43.12 3.41 -25.17
C ALA A 118 43.28 4.17 -23.84
N GLN A 119 42.92 5.46 -23.79
CA GLN A 119 43.07 6.29 -22.60
C GLN A 119 41.96 5.99 -21.57
N PRO A 120 42.29 5.54 -20.35
CA PRO A 120 41.31 5.18 -19.31
C PRO A 120 40.37 6.33 -18.94
N GLU A 121 40.86 7.58 -18.92
CA GLU A 121 40.09 8.76 -18.53
C GLU A 121 39.00 9.09 -19.54
N LEU A 122 39.35 9.04 -20.84
CA LEU A 122 38.40 9.27 -21.93
C LEU A 122 37.36 8.15 -22.02
N ARG A 123 37.78 6.91 -21.76
CA ARG A 123 36.87 5.76 -21.69
C ARG A 123 35.87 5.94 -20.54
N SER A 124 36.36 6.26 -19.34
CA SER A 124 35.53 6.51 -18.16
C SER A 124 34.50 7.64 -18.40
N ALA A 125 34.91 8.74 -19.03
CA ALA A 125 34.01 9.85 -19.34
C ALA A 125 32.96 9.48 -20.39
N ALA A 126 33.33 8.70 -21.41
CA ALA A 126 32.40 8.18 -22.43
C ALA A 126 31.39 7.18 -21.84
N GLU A 127 31.83 6.26 -21.00
CA GLU A 127 30.97 5.31 -20.26
C GLU A 127 29.98 6.04 -19.35
N ASN A 128 30.43 7.04 -18.62
CA ASN A 128 29.56 7.88 -17.80
C ASN A 128 28.52 8.65 -18.62
N GLY A 129 28.93 9.23 -19.76
CA GLY A 129 28.03 9.92 -20.67
C GLY A 129 26.96 8.99 -21.25
N LEU A 130 27.36 7.80 -21.70
CA LEU A 130 26.43 6.79 -22.20
C LEU A 130 25.49 6.30 -21.07
N GLY A 131 26.00 6.08 -19.86
CA GLY A 131 25.21 5.74 -18.69
C GLY A 131 24.15 6.79 -18.36
N LEU A 132 24.48 8.09 -18.47
CA LEU A 132 23.50 9.18 -18.32
C LEU A 132 22.43 9.14 -19.40
N THR A 133 22.78 8.81 -20.64
CA THR A 133 21.79 8.70 -21.73
C THR A 133 20.83 7.53 -21.53
N GLU A 134 21.33 6.37 -21.10
CA GLU A 134 20.54 5.18 -20.81
C GLU A 134 19.67 5.38 -19.56
N TRP A 135 20.20 6.01 -18.51
CA TRP A 135 19.40 6.38 -17.34
C TRP A 135 18.28 7.38 -17.70
N ALA A 136 18.55 8.39 -18.53
CA ALA A 136 17.52 9.31 -19.01
C ALA A 136 16.48 8.62 -19.91
N ARG A 137 16.86 7.59 -20.66
CA ARG A 137 15.93 6.74 -21.44
C ARG A 137 15.05 5.92 -20.51
N PHE A 138 15.63 5.32 -19.46
CA PHE A 138 14.89 4.65 -18.40
C PHE A 138 13.88 5.56 -17.72
N GLU A 139 14.27 6.77 -17.30
CA GLU A 139 13.35 7.71 -16.64
C GLU A 139 12.15 8.07 -17.54
N ARG A 140 12.33 8.01 -18.85
CA ARG A 140 11.31 8.37 -19.84
C ARG A 140 10.40 7.20 -20.24
N PHE A 141 10.95 6.00 -20.37
CA PHE A 141 10.24 4.84 -20.93
C PHE A 141 10.07 3.68 -19.95
N GLY A 142 10.86 3.63 -18.88
CA GLY A 142 10.78 2.63 -17.81
C GLY A 142 11.27 1.24 -18.21
N ALA A 143 12.02 1.11 -19.30
CA ALA A 143 12.56 -0.18 -19.75
C ALA A 143 13.70 -0.63 -18.82
N ARG A 144 13.56 -1.82 -18.22
CA ARG A 144 14.52 -2.35 -17.24
C ARG A 144 15.94 -2.44 -17.81
N ASP A 145 16.08 -2.87 -19.05
CA ASP A 145 17.39 -3.05 -19.70
C ASP A 145 18.19 -1.74 -19.73
N ASP A 146 17.50 -0.60 -19.85
CA ASP A 146 18.12 0.73 -19.87
C ASP A 146 18.78 1.08 -18.53
N ILE A 147 18.12 0.80 -17.40
CA ILE A 147 18.68 1.12 -16.07
C ILE A 147 19.75 0.11 -15.65
N ASP A 148 19.58 -1.16 -16.02
CA ASP A 148 20.58 -2.20 -15.76
C ASP A 148 21.88 -1.89 -16.55
N HIS A 149 21.75 -1.47 -17.81
CA HIS A 149 22.88 -1.05 -18.63
C HIS A 149 23.52 0.25 -18.12
N ALA A 150 22.73 1.24 -17.69
CA ALA A 150 23.26 2.47 -17.11
C ALA A 150 24.11 2.22 -15.86
N ILE A 151 23.64 1.34 -14.95
CA ILE A 151 24.38 0.97 -13.73
C ILE A 151 25.70 0.28 -14.08
N GLU A 152 25.68 -0.63 -15.06
CA GLU A 152 26.89 -1.30 -15.53
C GLU A 152 27.90 -0.31 -16.11
N LEU A 153 27.44 0.63 -16.95
CA LEU A 153 28.29 1.70 -17.50
C LEU A 153 28.87 2.61 -16.42
N PHE A 154 28.12 2.95 -15.37
CA PHE A 154 28.65 3.74 -14.25
C PHE A 154 29.69 2.97 -13.42
N ARG A 155 29.52 1.64 -13.26
CA ARG A 155 30.53 0.78 -12.62
C ARG A 155 31.81 0.71 -13.44
N GLN A 156 31.70 0.47 -14.74
CA GLN A 156 32.83 0.48 -15.67
C GLN A 156 33.56 1.83 -15.67
N ALA A 157 32.80 2.93 -15.68
CA ALA A 157 33.38 4.27 -15.60
C ALA A 157 34.20 4.48 -14.32
N LEU A 158 33.74 3.95 -13.19
CA LEU A 158 34.49 3.99 -11.92
C LEU A 158 35.75 3.12 -11.97
N ASP A 159 35.69 1.94 -12.57
CA ASP A 159 36.83 1.03 -12.69
C ASP A 159 37.93 1.59 -13.60
N HIS A 160 37.56 2.32 -14.66
CA HIS A 160 38.51 2.93 -15.59
C HIS A 160 39.02 4.31 -15.14
N ALA A 161 38.38 4.95 -14.15
CA ALA A 161 38.82 6.24 -13.66
C ALA A 161 40.11 6.12 -12.82
N PRO A 162 41.16 6.93 -13.09
CA PRO A 162 42.37 6.91 -12.28
C PRO A 162 42.10 7.26 -10.81
N ALA A 163 42.86 6.66 -9.91
CA ALA A 163 42.77 6.98 -8.48
C ALA A 163 43.05 8.48 -8.22
N GLY A 164 42.15 9.13 -7.49
CA GLY A 164 42.24 10.56 -7.17
C GLY A 164 41.77 11.50 -8.28
N HIS A 165 41.20 10.99 -9.38
CA HIS A 165 40.66 11.81 -10.46
C HIS A 165 39.47 12.66 -10.00
N SER A 166 39.37 13.91 -10.49
CA SER A 166 38.36 14.90 -10.07
C SER A 166 36.91 14.50 -10.41
N MET A 167 36.74 13.56 -11.35
CA MET A 167 35.44 13.07 -11.81
C MET A 167 34.86 11.95 -10.93
N LEU A 168 35.68 11.26 -10.11
CA LEU A 168 35.23 10.15 -9.24
C LEU A 168 33.99 10.49 -8.38
N PRO A 169 33.86 11.70 -7.80
CA PRO A 169 32.66 12.07 -7.05
C PRO A 169 31.41 12.19 -7.92
N ALA A 170 31.55 12.55 -9.19
CA ALA A 170 30.44 12.65 -10.15
C ALA A 170 29.97 11.25 -10.59
N LEU A 171 30.92 10.36 -10.91
CA LEU A 171 30.62 8.96 -11.25
C LEU A 171 29.89 8.24 -10.11
N SER A 172 30.39 8.40 -8.88
CA SER A 172 29.78 7.81 -7.68
C SER A 172 28.38 8.36 -7.41
N ALA A 173 28.14 9.65 -7.68
CA ALA A 173 26.83 10.27 -7.53
C ALA A 173 25.83 9.76 -8.59
N ASN A 174 26.28 9.57 -9.83
CA ASN A 174 25.46 9.04 -10.91
C ASN A 174 25.09 7.58 -10.65
N LEU A 175 26.04 6.76 -10.21
CA LEU A 175 25.78 5.38 -9.78
C LEU A 175 24.75 5.35 -8.64
N ALA A 176 24.91 6.19 -7.62
CA ALA A 176 23.94 6.28 -6.51
C ALA A 176 22.53 6.65 -6.99
N GLY A 177 22.43 7.61 -7.93
CA GLY A 177 21.16 8.04 -8.53
C GLY A 177 20.49 6.95 -9.39
N ALA A 178 21.28 6.21 -10.17
CA ALA A 178 20.79 5.11 -10.99
C ALA A 178 20.34 3.91 -10.15
N LEU A 179 21.10 3.53 -9.13
CA LEU A 179 20.72 2.48 -8.16
C LEU A 179 19.46 2.87 -7.41
N LEU A 180 19.34 4.12 -6.97
CA LEU A 180 18.11 4.62 -6.35
C LEU A 180 16.92 4.59 -7.32
N SER A 181 17.15 4.92 -8.60
CA SER A 181 16.13 4.86 -9.65
C SER A 181 15.68 3.43 -9.95
N ARG A 182 16.63 2.47 -9.98
CA ARG A 182 16.32 1.04 -10.13
C ARG A 182 15.59 0.50 -8.91
N TRP A 183 16.07 0.78 -7.70
CA TRP A 183 15.36 0.46 -6.46
C TRP A 183 13.92 0.99 -6.50
N ARG A 184 13.72 2.26 -6.91
CA ARG A 184 12.40 2.88 -7.00
C ARG A 184 11.44 2.21 -7.99
N CYS A 185 11.93 1.43 -8.95
CA CYS A 185 11.10 0.77 -9.96
C CYS A 185 11.03 -0.75 -9.81
N VAL A 186 12.11 -1.38 -9.34
CA VAL A 186 12.32 -2.83 -9.33
C VAL A 186 12.41 -3.39 -7.91
N GLY A 187 12.82 -2.57 -6.93
CA GLY A 187 12.84 -2.96 -5.53
C GLY A 187 13.98 -3.92 -5.14
N GLU A 188 15.13 -3.88 -5.83
CA GLU A 188 16.29 -4.70 -5.50
C GLU A 188 17.02 -4.15 -4.24
N PRO A 189 17.05 -4.87 -3.11
CA PRO A 189 17.57 -4.34 -1.84
C PRO A 189 19.05 -3.96 -1.86
N VAL A 190 19.83 -4.74 -2.63
CA VAL A 190 21.26 -4.52 -2.80
C VAL A 190 21.56 -3.13 -3.36
N ASP A 191 20.65 -2.57 -4.16
CA ASP A 191 20.79 -1.24 -4.74
C ASP A 191 20.80 -0.13 -3.70
N LEU A 192 20.11 -0.31 -2.58
CA LEU A 192 20.10 0.68 -1.51
C LEU A 192 21.44 0.70 -0.77
N ASP A 193 22.02 -0.47 -0.51
CA ASP A 193 23.33 -0.57 0.14
C ASP A 193 24.46 -0.06 -0.77
N ASP A 194 24.46 -0.50 -2.03
CA ASP A 194 25.40 -0.02 -3.05
C ASP A 194 25.22 1.49 -3.29
N GLY A 195 23.96 1.96 -3.36
CA GLY A 195 23.63 3.35 -3.59
C GLY A 195 24.05 4.26 -2.43
N ILE A 196 23.88 3.80 -1.18
CA ILE A 196 24.40 4.50 0.01
C ILE A 196 25.92 4.52 0.00
N HIS A 197 26.57 3.41 -0.35
CA HIS A 197 28.02 3.35 -0.46
C HIS A 197 28.55 4.36 -1.49
N ALA A 198 27.98 4.36 -2.69
CA ALA A 198 28.32 5.27 -3.76
C ALA A 198 28.01 6.73 -3.40
N GLY A 199 26.86 7.01 -2.76
CA GLY A 199 26.50 8.36 -2.29
C GLY A 199 27.46 8.89 -1.23
N ARG A 200 27.88 8.05 -0.27
CA ARG A 200 28.91 8.40 0.72
C ARG A 200 30.27 8.64 0.07
N ALA A 201 30.65 7.84 -0.94
CA ALA A 201 31.88 8.05 -1.70
C ALA A 201 31.86 9.38 -2.46
N ALA A 202 30.74 9.71 -3.11
CA ALA A 202 30.54 10.99 -3.78
C ALA A 202 30.74 12.16 -2.82
N LEU A 203 30.12 12.12 -1.63
CA LEU A 203 30.26 13.19 -0.63
C LEU A 203 31.68 13.32 -0.07
N ARG A 204 32.39 12.21 0.19
CA ARG A 204 33.78 12.26 0.67
C ARG A 204 34.71 12.98 -0.31
N GLY A 205 34.48 12.80 -1.61
CA GLY A 205 35.26 13.48 -2.65
C GLY A 205 34.74 14.87 -3.03
N THR A 206 33.71 15.39 -2.34
CA THR A 206 33.13 16.70 -2.62
C THR A 206 33.51 17.71 -1.52
N PRO A 207 34.25 18.78 -1.84
CA PRO A 207 34.53 19.85 -0.88
C PRO A 207 33.26 20.44 -0.25
N ALA A 208 33.37 20.92 0.99
CA ALA A 208 32.23 21.39 1.79
C ALA A 208 31.48 22.57 1.16
N ASP A 209 32.17 23.37 0.35
CA ASP A 209 31.69 24.56 -0.34
C ASP A 209 31.33 24.32 -1.81
N HIS A 210 31.51 23.10 -2.33
CA HIS A 210 31.29 22.78 -3.74
C HIS A 210 29.80 22.84 -4.12
N GLU A 211 29.46 23.41 -5.28
CA GLU A 211 28.07 23.62 -5.72
C GLU A 211 27.22 22.33 -5.75
N LEU A 212 27.81 21.23 -6.24
CA LEU A 212 27.17 19.91 -6.32
C LEU A 212 27.03 19.19 -4.97
N ARG A 213 27.51 19.75 -3.85
CA ARG A 213 27.39 19.11 -2.53
C ARG A 213 25.93 18.97 -2.10
N GLY A 214 25.11 20.00 -2.29
CA GLY A 214 23.67 19.96 -1.97
C GLY A 214 22.91 18.85 -2.71
N PRO A 215 23.01 18.77 -4.06
CA PRO A 215 22.43 17.67 -4.83
C PRO A 215 22.93 16.26 -4.42
N ARG A 216 24.22 16.13 -4.07
CA ARG A 216 24.79 14.85 -3.59
C ARG A 216 24.25 14.46 -2.21
N LEU A 217 24.10 15.43 -1.28
CA LEU A 217 23.45 15.22 0.02
C LEU A 217 22.01 14.74 -0.17
N ASN A 218 21.24 15.41 -1.05
CA ASN A 218 19.87 15.02 -1.37
C ASN A 218 19.77 13.62 -1.98
N SER A 219 20.72 13.24 -2.83
CA SER A 219 20.73 11.91 -3.47
C SER A 219 21.04 10.80 -2.47
N LEU A 220 22.05 10.99 -1.61
CA LEU A 220 22.34 10.06 -0.51
C LEU A 220 21.15 9.95 0.45
N ALA A 221 20.58 11.09 0.84
CA ALA A 221 19.40 11.09 1.69
C ALA A 221 18.22 10.36 1.04
N GLY A 222 18.01 10.48 -0.28
CA GLY A 222 17.01 9.71 -0.99
C GLY A 222 17.23 8.18 -0.91
N ALA A 223 18.48 7.72 -0.95
CA ALA A 223 18.82 6.31 -0.75
C ALA A 223 18.65 5.87 0.70
N LEU A 224 19.04 6.69 1.67
CA LEU A 224 18.80 6.44 3.10
C LEU A 224 17.32 6.43 3.44
N LEU A 225 16.52 7.33 2.88
CA LEU A 225 15.07 7.35 3.02
C LEU A 225 14.46 6.07 2.45
N GLY A 226 14.91 5.66 1.26
CA GLY A 226 14.54 4.38 0.66
C GLY A 226 14.86 3.21 1.59
N LYS A 227 16.08 3.16 2.14
CA LYS A 227 16.51 2.11 3.08
C LYS A 227 15.76 2.15 4.40
N ALA A 228 15.57 3.32 5.00
CA ALA A 228 14.86 3.47 6.26
C ALA A 228 13.42 3.01 6.12
N VAL A 229 12.73 3.50 5.07
CA VAL A 229 11.36 3.09 4.76
C VAL A 229 11.27 1.60 4.71
N ALA A 230 12.28 0.99 4.10
CA ALA A 230 12.34 -0.41 3.86
C ALA A 230 12.70 -1.20 5.16
N THR A 231 13.75 -0.86 5.89
CA THR A 231 14.09 -1.62 7.10
C THR A 231 13.13 -1.32 8.26
N GLY A 232 12.30 -0.27 8.13
CA GLY A 232 11.54 0.28 9.25
C GLY A 232 12.44 0.91 10.32
N ASP A 233 13.70 1.18 9.98
CA ASP A 233 14.71 1.67 10.92
C ASP A 233 14.67 3.19 11.04
N ALA A 234 14.14 3.64 12.18
CA ALA A 234 14.04 5.07 12.50
C ALA A 234 15.41 5.75 12.59
N SER A 235 16.50 5.02 12.90
CA SER A 235 17.84 5.61 12.96
C SER A 235 18.35 6.03 11.58
N ILE A 236 18.09 5.22 10.55
CA ILE A 236 18.44 5.54 9.16
C ILE A 236 17.57 6.70 8.65
N LEU A 237 16.29 6.76 9.07
CA LEU A 237 15.42 7.89 8.74
C LEU A 237 15.96 9.20 9.31
N ARG A 238 16.43 9.19 10.57
CA ARG A 238 17.05 10.37 11.19
C ARG A 238 18.30 10.82 10.45
N GLU A 239 19.17 9.89 10.04
CA GLU A 239 20.34 10.20 9.18
C GLU A 239 19.90 10.89 7.87
N SER A 240 18.84 10.39 7.22
CA SER A 240 18.28 11.02 6.02
C SER A 240 17.80 12.45 6.29
N VAL A 241 17.09 12.68 7.40
CA VAL A 241 16.58 14.01 7.78
C VAL A 241 17.74 14.99 8.02
N GLU A 242 18.78 14.57 8.71
CA GLU A 242 19.97 15.39 8.99
C GLU A 242 20.68 15.81 7.70
N LEU A 243 20.88 14.89 6.75
CA LEU A 243 21.51 15.20 5.46
C LEU A 243 20.67 16.14 4.60
N LEU A 244 19.34 16.03 4.65
CA LEU A 244 18.44 16.92 3.91
C LEU A 244 18.43 18.33 4.51
N ARG A 245 18.52 18.45 5.84
CA ARG A 245 18.74 19.74 6.52
C ARG A 245 20.10 20.35 6.14
N GLU A 246 21.16 19.54 6.06
CA GLU A 246 22.47 20.01 5.57
C GLU A 246 22.37 20.50 4.11
N ALA A 247 21.64 19.79 3.25
CA ALA A 247 21.46 20.15 1.85
C ALA A 247 20.75 21.51 1.69
N LEU A 248 19.70 21.77 2.49
CA LEU A 248 19.00 23.05 2.51
C LEU A 248 19.89 24.19 3.01
N ALA A 249 20.55 24.00 4.16
CA ALA A 249 21.47 24.99 4.71
C ALA A 249 22.63 25.31 3.75
N HIS A 250 23.11 24.32 3.00
CA HIS A 250 24.12 24.52 1.96
C HIS A 250 23.59 25.37 0.80
N GLY A 251 22.38 25.10 0.32
CA GLY A 251 21.72 25.90 -0.71
C GLY A 251 21.49 27.35 -0.29
N GLU A 252 20.99 27.56 0.93
CA GLU A 252 20.77 28.88 1.53
C GLU A 252 22.06 29.69 1.59
N ARG A 253 23.16 29.11 2.11
CA ARG A 253 24.48 29.78 2.17
C ARG A 253 24.99 30.21 0.79
N ARG A 254 24.61 29.49 -0.28
CA ARG A 254 25.01 29.81 -1.66
C ARG A 254 24.01 30.67 -2.42
N GLY A 255 22.86 31.01 -1.81
CA GLY A 255 21.77 31.70 -2.51
C GLY A 255 21.18 30.86 -3.66
N ALA A 256 21.31 29.54 -3.61
CA ALA A 256 20.86 28.61 -4.62
C ALA A 256 19.80 27.67 -4.01
N PRO A 257 18.49 27.96 -4.21
CA PRO A 257 17.42 27.14 -3.65
C PRO A 257 17.52 25.70 -4.14
N VAL A 258 17.20 24.75 -3.24
CA VAL A 258 17.30 23.30 -3.50
C VAL A 258 15.91 22.67 -3.31
N PRO A 259 14.93 22.94 -4.20
CA PRO A 259 13.54 22.52 -4.00
C PRO A 259 13.39 21.00 -3.89
N GLY A 260 14.32 20.24 -4.48
CA GLY A 260 14.39 18.79 -4.33
C GLY A 260 14.66 18.36 -2.90
N ALA A 261 15.60 19.03 -2.20
CA ALA A 261 15.90 18.77 -0.81
C ALA A 261 14.74 19.19 0.12
N ALA A 262 14.09 20.32 -0.17
CA ALA A 262 12.90 20.75 0.57
C ALA A 262 11.76 19.73 0.44
N SER A 263 11.48 19.26 -0.78
CA SER A 263 10.44 18.26 -1.03
C SER A 263 10.76 16.89 -0.43
N ALA A 264 12.02 16.47 -0.46
CA ALA A 264 12.47 15.21 0.16
C ALA A 264 12.48 15.30 1.69
N LEU A 265 12.85 16.44 2.27
CA LEU A 265 12.80 16.66 3.72
C LEU A 265 11.36 16.63 4.22
N ALA A 266 10.45 17.29 3.50
CA ALA A 266 9.03 17.26 3.80
C ALA A 266 8.48 15.82 3.86
N ASP A 267 8.93 14.96 2.96
CA ASP A 267 8.49 13.56 2.92
C ASP A 267 9.13 12.72 4.05
N ALA A 268 10.42 12.94 4.34
CA ALA A 268 11.12 12.28 5.45
C ALA A 268 10.53 12.66 6.82
N LEU A 269 10.20 13.94 7.04
CA LEU A 269 9.54 14.42 8.26
C LEU A 269 8.13 13.82 8.41
N ARG A 270 7.38 13.69 7.31
CA ARG A 270 6.08 13.01 7.32
C ARG A 270 6.20 11.54 7.75
N LEU A 271 7.24 10.83 7.30
CA LEU A 271 7.51 9.46 7.73
C LEU A 271 7.89 9.37 9.20
N GLN A 272 8.70 10.33 9.68
CA GLN A 272 9.11 10.40 11.07
C GLN A 272 7.89 10.55 12.00
N HIS A 273 6.95 11.42 11.60
CA HIS A 273 5.65 11.57 12.27
C HIS A 273 4.84 10.28 12.28
N ILE A 274 4.67 9.63 11.12
CA ILE A 274 3.91 8.38 11.01
C ILE A 274 4.52 7.26 11.86
N TRP A 275 5.85 7.25 12.06
CA TRP A 275 6.53 6.24 12.87
C TRP A 275 6.49 6.52 14.37
N GLY A 276 5.88 7.63 14.80
CA GLY A 276 5.72 8.01 16.20
C GLY A 276 7.01 8.49 16.86
N ASP A 277 7.97 8.99 16.08
CA ASP A 277 9.29 9.45 16.55
C ASP A 277 9.45 10.98 16.42
N ALA A 278 8.33 11.72 16.39
CA ALA A 278 8.29 13.15 16.11
C ALA A 278 7.24 13.90 16.96
N ASP A 279 7.53 15.17 17.23
CA ASP A 279 6.63 16.11 17.89
C ASP A 279 5.46 16.51 16.97
N ALA A 280 4.36 17.00 17.54
CA ALA A 280 3.16 17.40 16.79
C ALA A 280 3.42 18.47 15.71
N ASP A 281 4.46 19.30 15.89
CA ASP A 281 4.80 20.40 14.98
C ASP A 281 5.54 19.94 13.71
N VAL A 282 6.00 18.69 13.66
CA VAL A 282 6.80 18.17 12.54
C VAL A 282 6.00 18.14 11.22
N LEU A 283 4.68 17.91 11.27
CA LEU A 283 3.83 18.00 10.09
C LEU A 283 3.66 19.43 9.57
N ASP A 284 3.70 20.44 10.43
CA ASP A 284 3.66 21.84 10.04
C ASP A 284 4.93 22.25 9.29
N GLU A 285 6.11 21.89 9.84
CA GLU A 285 7.41 22.07 9.18
C GLU A 285 7.41 21.39 7.80
N ALA A 286 7.02 20.12 7.74
CA ALA A 286 6.98 19.35 6.50
C ALA A 286 6.07 19.99 5.44
N THR A 287 4.90 20.50 5.85
CA THR A 287 3.96 21.17 4.95
C THR A 287 4.52 22.47 4.39
N LEU A 288 5.19 23.27 5.23
CA LEU A 288 5.83 24.51 4.80
C LEU A 288 6.92 24.23 3.76
N LEU A 289 7.77 23.22 4.01
CA LEU A 289 8.82 22.80 3.08
C LEU A 289 8.26 22.31 1.73
N ALA A 290 7.17 21.55 1.75
CA ALA A 290 6.50 21.13 0.51
C ALA A 290 5.90 22.31 -0.26
N LYS A 291 5.33 23.30 0.44
CA LYS A 291 4.83 24.55 -0.17
C LYS A 291 5.97 25.36 -0.78
N GLN A 292 7.10 25.47 -0.09
CA GLN A 292 8.31 26.12 -0.60
C GLN A 292 8.82 25.45 -1.89
N ALA A 293 8.95 24.12 -1.89
CA ALA A 293 9.40 23.37 -3.06
C ALA A 293 8.49 23.60 -4.29
N VAL A 294 7.18 23.72 -4.08
CA VAL A 294 6.21 24.05 -5.14
C VAL A 294 6.35 25.50 -5.60
N ALA A 295 6.60 26.44 -4.68
CA ALA A 295 6.74 27.87 -5.00
C ALA A 295 7.99 28.16 -5.85
N GLU A 296 9.05 27.37 -5.67
CA GLU A 296 10.31 27.47 -6.41
C GLU A 296 10.25 26.88 -7.83
N LEU A 297 9.15 26.21 -8.21
CA LEU A 297 8.97 25.72 -9.59
C LEU A 297 8.82 26.88 -10.59
N PRO A 298 9.37 26.74 -11.82
CA PRO A 298 9.16 27.72 -12.88
C PRO A 298 7.67 28.01 -13.08
N HIS A 299 7.30 29.22 -13.49
CA HIS A 299 5.89 29.59 -13.69
C HIS A 299 5.43 29.43 -15.16
N GLY A 300 4.11 29.35 -15.38
CA GLY A 300 3.50 29.32 -16.72
C GLY A 300 3.52 27.96 -17.42
N VAL A 301 3.53 27.95 -18.76
CA VAL A 301 3.43 26.72 -19.58
C VAL A 301 4.69 25.83 -19.46
N ARG A 302 5.86 26.44 -19.28
CA ARG A 302 7.15 25.73 -19.08
C ARG A 302 7.17 24.94 -17.77
N ALA A 303 6.47 25.42 -16.74
CA ALA A 303 6.27 24.75 -15.46
C ALA A 303 5.68 23.34 -15.57
N ARG A 304 4.65 23.19 -16.41
CA ARG A 304 3.92 21.92 -16.59
C ARG A 304 4.77 20.85 -17.28
N SER A 305 5.86 21.25 -17.92
CA SER A 305 6.81 20.35 -18.57
C SER A 305 8.03 20.09 -17.69
N HIS A 306 8.10 20.70 -16.48
CA HIS A 306 9.18 20.47 -15.54
C HIS A 306 9.11 19.02 -15.01
N PRO A 307 10.23 18.28 -15.00
CA PRO A 307 10.26 16.86 -14.66
C PRO A 307 9.72 16.56 -13.25
N LEU A 308 9.90 17.49 -12.30
CA LEU A 308 9.47 17.31 -10.90
C LEU A 308 8.12 17.98 -10.57
N TRP A 309 7.43 18.59 -11.56
CA TRP A 309 6.18 19.31 -11.31
C TRP A 309 5.09 18.44 -10.68
N ALA A 310 4.87 17.25 -11.25
CA ALA A 310 3.88 16.32 -10.72
C ALA A 310 4.28 15.80 -9.33
N ARG A 311 5.58 15.53 -9.13
CA ARG A 311 6.14 15.00 -7.88
C ARG A 311 5.90 15.94 -6.70
N TYR A 312 6.27 17.22 -6.81
CA TYR A 312 6.12 18.17 -5.70
C TYR A 312 4.66 18.43 -5.35
N HIS A 313 3.78 18.48 -6.37
CA HIS A 313 2.35 18.60 -6.13
C HIS A 313 1.72 17.35 -5.51
N ILE A 314 2.20 16.16 -5.86
CA ILE A 314 1.78 14.94 -5.19
C ILE A 314 2.23 15.01 -3.72
N ASN A 315 3.51 15.21 -3.44
CA ASN A 315 4.03 15.27 -2.07
C ASN A 315 3.27 16.26 -1.18
N LEU A 316 3.00 17.47 -1.70
CA LEU A 316 2.18 18.47 -1.00
C LEU A 316 0.76 17.95 -0.71
N ALA A 317 0.09 17.31 -1.67
CA ALA A 317 -1.25 16.77 -1.47
C ALA A 317 -1.31 15.70 -0.37
N LEU A 318 -0.23 14.95 -0.16
CA LEU A 318 -0.16 13.89 0.84
C LEU A 318 0.00 14.42 2.24
N LEU A 319 0.88 15.41 2.41
CA LEU A 319 1.06 16.13 3.66
C LEU A 319 -0.24 16.78 4.11
N LEU A 320 -0.92 17.46 3.20
CA LEU A 320 -2.20 18.10 3.48
C LEU A 320 -3.31 17.08 3.76
N LEU A 321 -3.34 15.93 3.07
CA LEU A 321 -4.31 14.89 3.38
C LEU A 321 -4.04 14.26 4.76
N GLN A 322 -2.77 14.09 5.14
CA GLN A 322 -2.37 13.60 6.46
C GLN A 322 -2.81 14.57 7.55
N ARG A 323 -2.48 15.87 7.41
CA ARG A 323 -2.92 16.91 8.33
C ARG A 323 -4.44 17.01 8.44
N PHE A 324 -5.15 16.91 7.33
CA PHE A 324 -6.61 16.87 7.35
C PHE A 324 -7.15 15.71 8.21
N ARG A 325 -6.54 14.53 8.16
CA ARG A 325 -6.99 13.39 8.98
C ARG A 325 -6.78 13.62 10.48
N GLU A 326 -5.76 14.37 10.85
CA GLU A 326 -5.40 14.62 12.25
C GLU A 326 -6.12 15.85 12.83
N CYS A 327 -6.17 16.94 12.06
CA CYS A 327 -6.70 18.23 12.50
C CYS A 327 -8.12 18.51 12.01
N SER A 328 -8.63 17.73 11.05
CA SER A 328 -9.93 17.95 10.39
C SER A 328 -10.09 19.34 9.74
N ASP A 329 -8.99 20.02 9.37
CA ASP A 329 -9.04 21.33 8.71
C ASP A 329 -9.46 21.20 7.23
N PRO A 330 -10.66 21.70 6.83
CA PRO A 330 -11.14 21.62 5.46
C PRO A 330 -10.26 22.37 4.45
N THR A 331 -9.45 23.33 4.91
CA THR A 331 -8.52 24.13 4.09
C THR A 331 -7.44 23.24 3.51
N ASP A 332 -6.85 22.36 4.33
CA ASP A 332 -5.83 21.40 3.91
C ASP A 332 -6.38 20.47 2.82
N LEU A 333 -7.60 19.97 3.01
CA LEU A 333 -8.25 19.09 2.04
C LEU A 333 -8.57 19.81 0.69
N ALA A 334 -8.96 21.08 0.74
CA ALA A 334 -9.19 21.89 -0.45
C ALA A 334 -7.88 22.20 -1.20
N GLU A 335 -6.80 22.45 -0.47
CA GLU A 335 -5.47 22.67 -1.01
C GLU A 335 -4.89 21.38 -1.62
N ALA A 336 -5.06 20.23 -0.96
CA ALA A 336 -4.68 18.91 -1.48
C ALA A 336 -5.37 18.61 -2.83
N ALA A 337 -6.66 18.92 -2.94
CA ALA A 337 -7.43 18.79 -4.18
C ALA A 337 -6.87 19.67 -5.31
N THR A 338 -6.38 20.86 -4.94
CA THR A 338 -5.79 21.80 -5.90
C THR A 338 -4.42 21.34 -6.36
N ALA A 339 -3.59 20.86 -5.45
CA ALA A 339 -2.30 20.25 -5.76
C ALA A 339 -2.47 19.04 -6.70
N MET A 340 -3.43 18.14 -6.43
CA MET A 340 -3.70 17.01 -7.32
C MET A 340 -4.25 17.41 -8.69
N ARG A 341 -5.10 18.44 -8.77
CA ARG A 341 -5.51 18.99 -10.08
C ARG A 341 -4.32 19.52 -10.88
N ARG A 342 -3.35 20.17 -10.22
CA ARG A 342 -2.12 20.67 -10.86
C ARG A 342 -1.20 19.52 -11.30
N ALA A 343 -1.03 18.48 -10.48
CA ALA A 343 -0.25 17.28 -10.83
C ALA A 343 -0.84 16.55 -12.05
N ARG A 344 -2.18 16.55 -12.21
CA ARG A 344 -2.88 15.91 -13.33
C ARG A 344 -2.64 16.62 -14.67
N ILE A 345 -2.42 17.94 -14.66
CA ILE A 345 -2.26 18.77 -15.87
C ILE A 345 -0.80 18.74 -16.39
N ALA A 346 0.13 18.13 -15.64
CA ALA A 346 1.53 17.99 -16.06
C ALA A 346 1.64 17.30 -17.43
N SER A 347 2.44 17.91 -18.32
CA SER A 347 2.48 17.65 -19.77
C SER A 347 3.10 16.30 -20.13
N ARG A 348 4.10 15.76 -19.41
CA ARG A 348 4.71 14.45 -19.73
C ARG A 348 5.38 13.73 -18.52
N ALA A 349 5.28 12.39 -18.60
CA ALA A 349 6.18 11.28 -18.22
C ALA A 349 6.78 11.07 -16.81
N ASN A 350 7.15 12.07 -16.01
CA ASN A 350 8.10 11.78 -14.90
C ASN A 350 7.46 11.33 -13.56
N ALA A 351 6.19 10.91 -13.57
CA ALA A 351 5.56 10.23 -12.43
C ALA A 351 4.74 9.06 -12.94
N HIS A 352 4.93 7.88 -12.32
CA HIS A 352 4.19 6.68 -12.67
C HIS A 352 2.70 6.99 -12.69
N PRO A 353 2.00 6.79 -13.83
CA PRO A 353 0.62 7.24 -13.98
C PRO A 353 -0.33 6.61 -12.95
N ALA A 354 -0.01 5.44 -12.39
CA ALA A 354 -0.77 4.81 -11.32
C ALA A 354 -0.73 5.59 -10.00
N GLU A 355 0.46 5.99 -9.57
CA GLU A 355 0.65 6.74 -8.33
C GLU A 355 -0.26 7.97 -8.30
N ARG A 356 -0.09 8.82 -9.32
CA ARG A 356 -0.78 10.11 -9.40
C ARG A 356 -2.31 9.91 -9.41
N ARG A 357 -2.79 8.86 -10.06
CA ARG A 357 -4.21 8.52 -10.14
C ARG A 357 -4.73 7.98 -8.80
N LEU A 358 -3.94 7.19 -8.09
CA LEU A 358 -4.28 6.67 -6.77
C LEU A 358 -4.39 7.80 -5.74
N VAL A 359 -3.41 8.71 -5.68
CA VAL A 359 -3.46 9.89 -4.78
C VAL A 359 -4.72 10.71 -5.04
N HIS A 360 -5.02 10.92 -6.33
CA HIS A 360 -6.20 11.67 -6.73
C HIS A 360 -7.49 10.96 -6.30
N ALA A 361 -7.55 9.63 -6.37
CA ALA A 361 -8.69 8.86 -5.86
C ALA A 361 -8.87 9.06 -4.36
N GLU A 362 -7.79 8.97 -3.57
CA GLU A 362 -7.85 9.14 -2.11
C GLU A 362 -8.22 10.56 -1.67
N VAL A 363 -7.68 11.59 -2.32
CA VAL A 363 -8.05 12.97 -2.04
C VAL A 363 -9.53 13.23 -2.38
N GLU A 364 -10.02 12.74 -3.52
CA GLU A 364 -11.43 12.90 -3.89
C GLU A 364 -12.37 12.07 -2.97
N ARG A 365 -11.91 10.92 -2.48
CA ARG A 365 -12.61 10.12 -1.46
C ARG A 365 -12.77 10.90 -0.16
N ALA A 366 -11.68 11.42 0.39
CA ALA A 366 -11.71 12.23 1.61
C ALA A 366 -12.60 13.48 1.46
N ARG A 367 -12.55 14.15 0.31
CA ARG A 367 -13.45 15.27 -0.01
C ARG A 367 -14.91 14.89 -0.03
N PHE A 368 -15.23 13.73 -0.59
CA PHE A 368 -16.58 13.22 -0.63
C PHE A 368 -17.08 12.93 0.79
N LEU A 369 -16.32 12.16 1.57
CA LEU A 369 -16.67 11.81 2.95
C LEU A 369 -16.89 13.04 3.82
N HIS A 370 -15.93 13.96 3.82
CA HIS A 370 -16.00 15.20 4.59
C HIS A 370 -17.23 16.05 4.21
N ARG A 371 -17.46 16.27 2.91
CA ARG A 371 -18.58 17.08 2.42
C ARG A 371 -19.94 16.56 2.86
N TRP A 372 -20.08 15.25 2.93
CA TRP A 372 -21.35 14.59 3.25
C TRP A 372 -21.41 14.11 4.71
N GLY A 373 -20.44 14.50 5.55
CA GLY A 373 -20.41 14.12 6.97
C GLY A 373 -20.42 12.60 7.18
N ILE A 374 -19.73 11.87 6.30
CA ILE A 374 -19.63 10.41 6.33
C ILE A 374 -18.31 10.08 7.05
N PRO A 375 -18.34 9.30 8.14
CA PRO A 375 -17.12 8.81 8.79
C PRO A 375 -16.22 8.04 7.80
N ASP A 376 -14.91 8.09 8.02
CA ASP A 376 -13.95 7.31 7.21
C ASP A 376 -13.94 5.80 7.59
N ASP A 377 -14.83 5.38 8.49
CA ASP A 377 -15.02 3.97 8.85
C ASP A 377 -16.03 3.29 7.93
N HIS A 378 -15.58 2.19 7.30
CA HIS A 378 -16.38 1.39 6.37
C HIS A 378 -17.36 0.43 7.07
N LEU A 379 -17.14 0.12 8.35
CA LEU A 379 -17.99 -0.81 9.11
C LEU A 379 -19.28 -0.14 9.61
N GLU A 380 -19.27 1.18 9.80
CA GLU A 380 -20.42 1.97 10.28
C GLU A 380 -21.14 2.74 9.15
N LEU A 381 -21.05 2.27 7.90
CA LEU A 381 -21.82 2.85 6.80
C LEU A 381 -23.31 2.50 6.95
N HIS A 382 -24.04 3.31 7.73
CA HIS A 382 -25.49 3.24 7.79
C HIS A 382 -26.11 3.66 6.45
N ARG A 383 -27.26 3.05 6.10
CA ARG A 383 -28.03 3.45 4.92
C ARG A 383 -28.40 4.93 5.04
N ARG A 384 -27.79 5.76 4.20
CA ARG A 384 -28.15 7.19 3.98
C ARG A 384 -28.70 7.42 2.56
N ALA A 385 -29.23 6.37 1.94
CA ALA A 385 -29.68 6.39 0.53
C ALA A 385 -30.75 7.44 0.27
N ASP A 386 -31.64 7.63 1.22
CA ASP A 386 -32.72 8.60 1.10
C ASP A 386 -32.25 10.05 1.34
N ASP A 387 -31.07 10.24 1.96
CA ASP A 387 -30.53 11.55 2.33
C ASP A 387 -29.52 12.12 1.33
N LEU A 388 -28.92 11.30 0.45
CA LEU A 388 -27.87 11.77 -0.45
C LEU A 388 -28.47 12.47 -1.69
N PRO A 389 -28.25 13.78 -1.92
CA PRO A 389 -28.85 14.47 -3.05
C PRO A 389 -28.23 14.01 -4.38
N ARG A 390 -28.87 14.35 -5.51
CA ARG A 390 -28.38 14.03 -6.88
C ARG A 390 -26.92 14.43 -7.12
N ARG A 391 -26.47 15.51 -6.49
CA ARG A 391 -25.07 15.96 -6.55
C ARG A 391 -24.12 14.95 -5.91
N GLY A 392 -24.46 14.43 -4.72
CA GLY A 392 -23.65 13.41 -4.03
C GLY A 392 -23.53 12.14 -4.87
N HIS A 393 -24.63 11.68 -5.47
CA HIS A 393 -24.63 10.55 -6.40
C HIS A 393 -23.67 10.74 -7.59
N ARG A 394 -23.66 11.92 -8.21
CA ARG A 394 -22.73 12.24 -9.32
C ARG A 394 -21.27 12.30 -8.86
N GLU A 395 -21.02 12.80 -7.66
CA GLU A 395 -19.68 12.85 -7.06
C GLU A 395 -19.17 11.43 -6.77
N LEU A 396 -20.02 10.54 -6.27
CA LEU A 396 -19.69 9.13 -6.03
C LEU A 396 -19.37 8.37 -7.33
N GLN A 397 -20.18 8.53 -8.38
CA GLN A 397 -19.89 7.97 -9.71
C GLN A 397 -18.59 8.53 -10.33
N ARG A 398 -18.23 9.77 -9.98
CA ARG A 398 -16.96 10.35 -10.41
C ARG A 398 -15.80 9.72 -9.65
N LEU A 399 -15.93 9.51 -8.34
CA LEU A 399 -14.95 8.82 -7.51
C LEU A 399 -14.66 7.41 -8.03
N GLU A 400 -15.69 6.63 -8.33
CA GLU A 400 -15.56 5.29 -8.92
C GLU A 400 -14.73 5.32 -10.22
N ARG A 401 -15.05 6.21 -11.15
CA ARG A 401 -14.30 6.35 -12.41
C ARG A 401 -12.85 6.77 -12.18
N ILE A 402 -12.56 7.55 -11.15
CA ILE A 402 -11.19 7.94 -10.80
C ILE A 402 -10.42 6.75 -10.25
N ALA A 403 -11.03 5.98 -9.34
CA ALA A 403 -10.43 4.79 -8.75
C ALA A 403 -10.21 3.68 -9.79
N GLU A 404 -11.15 3.46 -10.71
CA GLU A 404 -11.00 2.53 -11.84
C GLU A 404 -9.83 2.90 -12.76
N ARG A 405 -9.66 4.20 -13.03
CA ARG A 405 -8.49 4.67 -13.81
C ARG A 405 -7.18 4.46 -13.07
N ALA A 406 -7.18 4.51 -11.74
CA ALA A 406 -6.01 4.16 -10.93
C ALA A 406 -5.71 2.66 -11.02
N CYS A 407 -6.74 1.82 -10.91
CA CYS A 407 -6.64 0.37 -11.08
C CYS A 407 -6.09 -0.01 -12.47
N ALA A 408 -6.67 0.53 -13.54
CA ALA A 408 -6.20 0.30 -14.91
C ALA A 408 -4.76 0.79 -15.18
N ALA A 409 -4.26 1.72 -14.35
CA ALA A 409 -2.89 2.21 -14.45
C ALA A 409 -1.87 1.33 -13.72
N ALA A 410 -2.33 0.42 -12.86
CA ALA A 410 -1.52 -0.51 -12.08
C ALA A 410 -1.94 -1.96 -12.43
N PRO A 411 -1.48 -2.50 -13.59
CA PRO A 411 -1.80 -3.87 -14.00
C PRO A 411 -1.20 -4.92 -13.04
N ALA A 412 -1.57 -6.20 -13.20
CA ALA A 412 -1.03 -7.27 -12.37
C ALA A 412 0.51 -7.30 -12.39
N GLY A 413 1.14 -7.51 -11.24
CA GLY A 413 2.60 -7.41 -11.07
C GLY A 413 3.12 -6.00 -10.80
N HIS A 414 2.29 -4.96 -10.99
CA HIS A 414 2.62 -3.60 -10.60
C HIS A 414 2.53 -3.42 -9.08
N VAL A 415 3.46 -2.66 -8.49
CA VAL A 415 3.58 -2.49 -7.01
C VAL A 415 2.36 -1.85 -6.33
N LEU A 416 1.60 -1.05 -7.07
CA LEU A 416 0.36 -0.41 -6.60
C LEU A 416 -0.91 -1.19 -6.98
N HIS A 417 -0.77 -2.40 -7.52
CA HIS A 417 -1.90 -3.16 -8.05
C HIS A 417 -2.95 -3.45 -6.98
N SER A 418 -2.54 -4.03 -5.84
CA SER A 418 -3.41 -4.31 -4.70
C SER A 418 -4.09 -3.04 -4.16
N ARG A 419 -3.32 -1.96 -4.01
CA ARG A 419 -3.78 -0.68 -3.46
C ARG A 419 -4.77 0.02 -4.37
N ALA A 420 -4.52 -0.01 -5.69
CA ALA A 420 -5.43 0.57 -6.67
C ALA A 420 -6.73 -0.24 -6.77
N ARG A 421 -6.65 -1.57 -6.65
CA ARG A 421 -7.84 -2.44 -6.52
C ARG A 421 -8.61 -2.16 -5.23
N ALA A 422 -7.91 -1.97 -4.11
CA ALA A 422 -8.53 -1.63 -2.84
C ALA A 422 -9.24 -0.26 -2.90
N SER A 423 -8.61 0.76 -3.50
CA SER A 423 -9.23 2.08 -3.68
C SER A 423 -10.50 2.00 -4.55
N ALA A 424 -10.48 1.17 -5.61
CA ALA A 424 -11.68 0.89 -6.38
C ALA A 424 -12.73 0.14 -5.55
N ALA A 425 -12.37 -0.94 -4.86
CA ALA A 425 -13.27 -1.71 -4.01
C ALA A 425 -13.95 -0.81 -2.95
N THR A 426 -13.20 0.09 -2.31
CA THR A 426 -13.70 1.09 -1.38
C THR A 426 -14.74 2.02 -2.01
N ALA A 427 -14.51 2.53 -3.23
CA ALA A 427 -15.49 3.38 -3.90
C ALA A 427 -16.81 2.65 -4.16
N TYR A 428 -16.74 1.37 -4.53
CA TYR A 428 -17.93 0.52 -4.71
C TYR A 428 -18.61 0.19 -3.36
N SER A 429 -17.87 -0.05 -2.29
CA SER A 429 -18.41 -0.22 -0.93
C SER A 429 -19.16 1.02 -0.47
N LEU A 430 -18.61 2.21 -0.72
CA LEU A 430 -19.29 3.48 -0.44
C LEU A 430 -20.61 3.58 -1.22
N ARG A 431 -20.65 3.20 -2.51
CA ARG A 431 -21.90 3.15 -3.27
C ARG A 431 -22.89 2.16 -2.70
N ALA A 432 -22.46 0.95 -2.35
CA ALA A 432 -23.33 -0.07 -1.78
C ALA A 432 -23.96 0.42 -0.46
N GLY A 433 -23.15 0.90 0.48
CA GLY A 433 -23.62 1.40 1.79
C GLY A 433 -24.51 2.63 1.66
N LEU A 434 -24.13 3.59 0.82
CA LEU A 434 -24.85 4.86 0.71
C LEU A 434 -26.10 4.78 -0.16
N THR A 435 -26.18 3.92 -1.18
CA THR A 435 -27.36 3.89 -2.08
C THR A 435 -28.27 2.69 -1.80
N GLY A 436 -27.87 1.78 -0.91
CA GLY A 436 -28.57 0.50 -0.72
C GLY A 436 -28.52 -0.41 -1.95
N SER A 437 -27.70 -0.08 -2.96
CA SER A 437 -27.48 -0.96 -4.11
C SER A 437 -26.86 -2.28 -3.68
N VAL A 438 -27.13 -3.35 -4.43
CA VAL A 438 -26.61 -4.69 -4.12
C VAL A 438 -25.09 -4.65 -3.99
N ALA A 439 -24.60 -5.03 -2.81
CA ALA A 439 -23.18 -4.96 -2.46
C ALA A 439 -22.31 -5.98 -3.22
N ASP A 440 -22.91 -6.85 -4.04
CA ASP A 440 -22.27 -7.91 -4.80
C ASP A 440 -21.00 -7.49 -5.55
N ASP A 441 -20.98 -6.33 -6.20
CA ASP A 441 -19.80 -5.82 -6.91
C ASP A 441 -18.66 -5.47 -5.95
N ALA A 442 -18.97 -4.83 -4.83
CA ALA A 442 -18.00 -4.49 -3.80
C ALA A 442 -17.46 -5.75 -3.12
N THR A 443 -18.35 -6.66 -2.73
CA THR A 443 -18.03 -7.96 -2.12
C THR A 443 -17.10 -8.77 -3.03
N ARG A 444 -17.42 -8.88 -4.33
CA ARG A 444 -16.54 -9.57 -5.30
C ARG A 444 -15.16 -8.95 -5.39
N ARG A 445 -15.04 -7.62 -5.41
CA ARG A 445 -13.74 -6.94 -5.51
C ARG A 445 -12.87 -7.15 -4.28
N TRP A 446 -13.44 -7.03 -3.08
CA TRP A 446 -12.74 -7.33 -1.85
C TRP A 446 -12.34 -8.80 -1.76
N GLN A 447 -13.23 -9.72 -2.16
CA GLN A 447 -12.91 -11.15 -2.22
C GLN A 447 -11.78 -11.45 -3.20
N GLN A 448 -11.76 -10.81 -4.38
CA GLN A 448 -10.67 -11.00 -5.33
C GLN A 448 -9.33 -10.55 -4.74
N ILE A 449 -9.28 -9.51 -3.91
CA ILE A 449 -8.03 -9.08 -3.25
C ILE A 449 -7.66 -10.09 -2.16
N ALA A 450 -8.63 -10.48 -1.34
CA ALA A 450 -8.42 -11.44 -0.26
C ALA A 450 -7.94 -12.82 -0.78
N GLY A 451 -8.46 -13.27 -1.92
CA GLY A 451 -8.09 -14.53 -2.55
C GLY A 451 -6.80 -14.51 -3.38
N ASP A 452 -6.17 -13.36 -3.57
CA ASP A 452 -5.01 -13.22 -4.44
C ASP A 452 -3.72 -13.57 -3.72
N SER A 453 -3.15 -14.74 -4.03
CA SER A 453 -1.87 -15.20 -3.46
C SER A 453 -0.66 -14.30 -3.77
N THR A 454 -0.77 -13.34 -4.70
CA THR A 454 0.32 -12.38 -4.96
C THR A 454 0.34 -11.24 -3.95
N VAL A 455 -0.77 -11.04 -3.23
CA VAL A 455 -0.96 -10.00 -2.21
C VAL A 455 -0.49 -10.53 -0.85
N SER A 456 0.05 -9.64 -0.02
CA SER A 456 0.52 -10.00 1.32
C SER A 456 -0.62 -10.53 2.20
N VAL A 457 -0.34 -11.48 3.09
CA VAL A 457 -1.35 -12.04 4.01
C VAL A 457 -2.05 -10.94 4.83
N PRO A 458 -1.36 -9.93 5.42
CA PRO A 458 -2.05 -8.85 6.13
C PRO A 458 -3.08 -8.11 5.27
N GLU A 459 -2.73 -7.77 4.03
CA GLU A 459 -3.63 -7.06 3.12
C GLU A 459 -4.79 -7.94 2.67
N ARG A 460 -4.57 -9.25 2.50
CA ARG A 460 -5.63 -10.22 2.19
C ARG A 460 -6.64 -10.34 3.33
N VAL A 461 -6.17 -10.41 4.57
CA VAL A 461 -7.03 -10.45 5.76
C VAL A 461 -7.76 -9.11 5.94
N ALA A 462 -7.08 -7.99 5.75
CA ALA A 462 -7.71 -6.67 5.78
C ALA A 462 -8.79 -6.52 4.69
N ALA A 463 -8.55 -7.05 3.49
CA ALA A 463 -9.54 -7.08 2.42
C ALA A 463 -10.76 -7.93 2.78
N ALA A 464 -10.56 -9.08 3.44
CA ALA A 464 -11.67 -9.91 3.94
C ALA A 464 -12.53 -9.15 4.97
N ARG A 465 -11.91 -8.43 5.91
CA ARG A 465 -12.66 -7.59 6.88
C ARG A 465 -13.40 -6.43 6.24
N ARG A 466 -12.92 -5.93 5.10
CA ARG A 466 -13.57 -4.86 4.32
C ARG A 466 -14.68 -5.36 3.40
N LEU A 467 -14.96 -6.66 3.39
CA LEU A 467 -16.15 -7.17 2.71
C LEU A 467 -17.37 -6.40 3.21
N THR A 468 -18.07 -5.76 2.27
CA THR A 468 -19.33 -5.11 2.58
C THR A 468 -20.32 -6.20 2.95
N VAL A 469 -20.63 -6.31 4.25
CA VAL A 469 -21.66 -7.19 4.77
C VAL A 469 -23.01 -6.57 4.40
N PRO A 470 -23.74 -7.15 3.46
CA PRO A 470 -24.99 -6.56 3.02
C PRO A 470 -26.06 -6.82 4.09
N GLY A 471 -27.09 -5.98 4.17
CA GLY A 471 -28.27 -6.28 5.00
C GLY A 471 -28.90 -7.63 4.65
N ALA A 472 -29.82 -8.12 5.50
CA ALA A 472 -30.32 -9.50 5.58
C ALA A 472 -30.76 -10.23 4.28
N THR A 473 -30.93 -9.54 3.15
CA THR A 473 -31.30 -10.16 1.85
C THR A 473 -30.12 -10.15 0.87
N VAL A 474 -29.35 -11.23 0.86
CA VAL A 474 -28.27 -11.48 -0.11
C VAL A 474 -28.55 -12.72 -0.94
N SER A 475 -27.98 -12.77 -2.15
CA SER A 475 -28.01 -14.00 -2.94
C SER A 475 -27.26 -15.14 -2.22
N ALA A 476 -27.69 -16.39 -2.43
CA ALA A 476 -26.98 -17.55 -1.91
C ALA A 476 -25.52 -17.67 -2.44
N ALA A 477 -25.23 -17.06 -3.59
CA ALA A 477 -23.87 -16.98 -4.11
C ALA A 477 -23.02 -15.98 -3.30
N THR A 478 -23.56 -14.81 -2.96
CA THR A 478 -22.89 -13.78 -2.18
C THR A 478 -22.66 -14.24 -0.73
N SER A 479 -23.65 -14.88 -0.10
CA SER A 479 -23.50 -15.46 1.24
C SER A 479 -22.35 -16.49 1.28
N ARG A 480 -22.32 -17.45 0.33
CA ARG A 480 -21.21 -18.40 0.22
C ARG A 480 -19.86 -17.73 0.01
N LEU A 481 -19.81 -16.69 -0.83
CA LEU A 481 -18.57 -15.96 -1.09
C LEU A 481 -18.04 -15.28 0.18
N VAL A 482 -18.91 -14.67 0.98
CA VAL A 482 -18.55 -14.02 2.25
C VAL A 482 -17.99 -15.05 3.24
N HIS A 483 -18.72 -16.15 3.47
CA HIS A 483 -18.28 -17.22 4.36
C HIS A 483 -16.93 -17.80 3.94
N GLN A 484 -16.76 -18.14 2.66
CA GLN A 484 -15.50 -18.65 2.12
C GLN A 484 -14.32 -17.68 2.30
N THR A 485 -14.58 -16.38 2.18
CA THR A 485 -13.52 -15.37 2.31
C THR A 485 -13.11 -15.18 3.77
N PHE A 486 -14.06 -15.18 4.71
CA PHE A 486 -13.75 -15.14 6.13
C PHE A 486 -13.06 -16.42 6.60
N ASP A 487 -13.52 -17.60 6.16
CA ASP A 487 -12.84 -18.87 6.40
C ASP A 487 -11.38 -18.83 5.96
N MET A 488 -11.14 -18.40 4.71
CA MET A 488 -9.79 -18.24 4.20
C MET A 488 -8.98 -17.24 5.05
N ALA A 489 -9.56 -16.10 5.45
CA ALA A 489 -8.84 -15.12 6.27
C ALA A 489 -8.49 -15.66 7.66
N VAL A 490 -9.37 -16.46 8.27
CA VAL A 490 -9.16 -17.14 9.55
C VAL A 490 -8.08 -18.21 9.40
N ASP A 491 -8.10 -19.00 8.31
CA ASP A 491 -7.07 -20.01 7.98
C ASP A 491 -5.68 -19.40 7.71
N LEU A 492 -5.60 -18.08 7.43
CA LEU A 492 -4.37 -17.34 7.25
C LEU A 492 -3.75 -16.84 8.57
N LEU A 493 -4.52 -16.74 9.66
CA LEU A 493 -4.02 -16.29 10.98
C LEU A 493 -2.78 -17.07 11.46
N PRO A 494 -2.69 -18.40 11.27
CA PRO A 494 -1.50 -19.14 11.63
C PRO A 494 -0.20 -18.71 10.96
N GLN A 495 -0.27 -18.09 9.79
CA GLN A 495 0.93 -17.67 9.06
C GLN A 495 1.67 -16.55 9.78
N PHE A 496 1.01 -15.81 10.67
CA PHE A 496 1.59 -14.74 11.50
C PHE A 496 2.32 -15.27 12.75
N ALA A 497 2.28 -16.57 13.01
CA ALA A 497 2.79 -17.19 14.23
C ALA A 497 4.32 -17.39 14.28
N ALA A 498 5.06 -16.96 13.23
CA ALA A 498 6.49 -17.18 13.10
C ALA A 498 7.28 -16.73 14.34
N ARG A 499 8.31 -17.51 14.71
CA ARG A 499 9.11 -17.30 15.92
C ARG A 499 10.16 -16.21 15.77
N THR A 500 10.46 -15.78 14.54
CA THR A 500 11.58 -14.90 14.18
C THR A 500 11.32 -13.41 14.39
N LEU A 501 10.06 -13.01 14.63
CA LEU A 501 9.71 -11.62 14.91
C LEU A 501 9.82 -11.31 16.42
N PRO A 502 10.41 -10.17 16.81
CA PRO A 502 10.34 -9.69 18.19
C PRO A 502 8.90 -9.67 18.71
N MET A 503 8.70 -10.00 19.99
CA MET A 503 7.36 -10.07 20.59
C MET A 503 6.53 -8.80 20.41
N THR A 504 7.17 -7.63 20.39
CA THR A 504 6.53 -6.33 20.17
C THR A 504 5.96 -6.20 18.74
N ASP A 505 6.68 -6.69 17.74
CA ASP A 505 6.25 -6.63 16.33
C ASP A 505 5.18 -7.68 16.05
N ARG A 506 5.25 -8.85 16.69
CA ARG A 506 4.15 -9.85 16.68
C ARG A 506 2.86 -9.31 17.29
N ALA A 507 2.96 -8.68 18.46
CA ALA A 507 1.79 -8.09 19.13
C ALA A 507 1.16 -6.98 18.27
N ARG A 508 1.99 -6.18 17.58
CA ARG A 508 1.53 -5.13 16.66
C ARG A 508 0.87 -5.72 15.40
N LEU A 509 1.46 -6.74 14.78
CA LEU A 509 0.86 -7.43 13.63
C LEU A 509 -0.46 -8.13 14.00
N LEU A 510 -0.53 -8.77 15.16
CA LEU A 510 -1.76 -9.41 15.64
C LEU A 510 -2.83 -8.40 16.07
N ALA A 511 -2.45 -7.17 16.44
CA ALA A 511 -3.40 -6.10 16.75
C ALA A 511 -4.27 -5.74 15.53
N ASP A 512 -3.72 -5.75 14.32
CA ASP A 512 -4.46 -5.47 13.07
C ASP A 512 -5.55 -6.52 12.75
N PHE A 513 -5.42 -7.71 13.34
CA PHE A 513 -6.38 -8.82 13.17
C PHE A 513 -7.35 -8.97 14.35
N THR A 514 -7.27 -8.09 15.35
CA THR A 514 -8.22 -8.09 16.46
C THR A 514 -9.65 -7.93 15.93
N GLY A 515 -10.53 -8.85 16.33
CA GLY A 515 -11.91 -8.88 15.86
C GLY A 515 -12.19 -9.73 14.63
N LEU A 516 -11.21 -10.20 13.86
CA LEU A 516 -11.48 -10.98 12.64
C LEU A 516 -12.39 -12.20 12.88
N THR A 517 -12.07 -13.00 13.89
CA THR A 517 -12.85 -14.21 14.22
C THR A 517 -14.23 -13.87 14.77
N ARG A 518 -14.36 -12.74 15.48
CA ARG A 518 -15.64 -12.23 15.98
C ARG A 518 -16.53 -11.75 14.83
N ASP A 519 -15.95 -11.02 13.88
CA ASP A 519 -16.62 -10.55 12.66
C ASP A 519 -17.06 -11.74 11.78
N ALA A 520 -16.17 -12.73 11.60
CA ALA A 520 -16.45 -13.95 10.85
C ALA A 520 -17.56 -14.79 11.50
N ALA A 521 -17.55 -14.94 12.83
CA ALA A 521 -18.60 -15.64 13.56
C ALA A 521 -19.95 -14.91 13.49
N ALA A 522 -19.96 -13.58 13.61
CA ALA A 522 -21.17 -12.77 13.43
C ALA A 522 -21.71 -12.91 11.99
N CYS A 523 -20.84 -12.95 10.97
CA CYS A 523 -21.23 -13.24 9.59
C CYS A 523 -21.89 -14.61 9.45
N ALA A 524 -21.28 -15.65 10.04
CA ALA A 524 -21.78 -17.03 10.03
C ALA A 524 -23.22 -17.16 10.58
N LEU A 525 -23.57 -16.33 11.57
CA LEU A 525 -24.89 -16.34 12.20
C LEU A 525 -25.93 -15.48 11.46
N ARG A 526 -25.51 -14.46 10.72
CA ARG A 526 -26.41 -13.41 10.20
C ARG A 526 -26.57 -13.38 8.68
N ILE A 527 -25.61 -13.91 7.91
CA ILE A 527 -25.59 -13.82 6.45
C ILE A 527 -26.01 -15.14 5.80
N GLY A 528 -27.25 -15.20 5.32
CA GLY A 528 -27.83 -16.45 4.80
C GLY A 528 -28.36 -17.33 5.95
N PRO A 529 -28.51 -18.64 5.75
CA PRO A 529 -28.95 -19.54 6.83
C PRO A 529 -27.93 -19.52 7.99
N PRO A 530 -28.39 -19.37 9.24
CA PRO A 530 -27.49 -19.33 10.40
C PRO A 530 -26.73 -20.65 10.54
N ALA A 531 -25.41 -20.57 10.71
CA ALA A 531 -24.52 -21.71 10.86
C ALA A 531 -23.79 -21.66 12.22
N PRO A 532 -24.44 -22.03 13.33
CA PRO A 532 -23.89 -21.86 14.68
C PRO A 532 -22.65 -22.72 14.94
N GLU A 533 -22.61 -23.94 14.41
CA GLU A 533 -21.43 -24.81 14.51
C GLU A 533 -20.22 -24.19 13.79
N HIS A 534 -20.47 -23.58 12.63
CA HIS A 534 -19.43 -22.88 11.87
C HIS A 534 -18.89 -21.66 12.63
N ALA A 535 -19.77 -20.88 13.26
CA ALA A 535 -19.39 -19.76 14.12
C ALA A 535 -18.53 -20.22 15.31
N LEU A 536 -18.93 -21.29 16.01
CA LEU A 536 -18.16 -21.87 17.10
C LEU A 536 -16.78 -22.35 16.64
N ARG A 537 -16.72 -23.05 15.50
CA ARG A 537 -15.46 -23.50 14.89
C ARG A 537 -14.48 -22.34 14.64
N ILE A 538 -14.99 -21.22 14.11
CA ILE A 538 -14.18 -20.02 13.82
C ILE A 538 -13.66 -19.38 15.10
N LEU A 539 -14.50 -19.23 16.13
CA LEU A 539 -14.13 -18.66 17.42
C LEU A 539 -13.03 -19.50 18.09
N GLU A 540 -13.16 -20.82 18.07
CA GLU A 540 -12.17 -21.74 18.62
C GLU A 540 -10.87 -21.76 17.78
N HIS A 541 -10.96 -21.68 16.44
CA HIS A 541 -9.78 -21.62 15.58
C HIS A 541 -8.93 -20.37 15.81
N GLY A 542 -9.58 -19.23 16.09
CA GLY A 542 -8.92 -17.95 16.35
C GLY A 542 -8.12 -17.88 17.65
N HIS A 543 -8.42 -18.75 18.62
CA HIS A 543 -7.83 -18.71 19.95
C HIS A 543 -6.62 -19.65 20.08
N GLY A 544 -5.42 -19.07 20.20
CA GLY A 544 -4.28 -19.68 20.91
C GLY A 544 -3.58 -20.90 20.30
N ILE A 545 -4.10 -21.52 19.23
CA ILE A 545 -3.49 -22.71 18.58
C ILE A 545 -2.05 -22.41 18.08
N LEU A 546 -1.74 -21.14 17.83
CA LEU A 546 -0.57 -20.67 17.11
C LEU A 546 0.75 -20.74 17.89
N HIS A 547 0.74 -20.37 19.17
CA HIS A 547 1.97 -20.38 19.98
C HIS A 547 2.35 -21.80 20.39
N ARG A 548 1.36 -22.63 20.73
CA ARG A 548 1.57 -24.02 21.12
C ARG A 548 2.16 -24.84 19.98
N HIS A 549 1.54 -24.78 18.82
CA HIS A 549 1.96 -25.55 17.65
C HIS A 549 3.35 -25.14 17.14
N SER A 550 3.68 -23.84 17.13
CA SER A 550 5.01 -23.37 16.72
C SER A 550 6.12 -23.76 17.70
N ILE A 551 5.86 -23.75 19.01
CA ILE A 551 6.82 -24.26 20.01
C ILE A 551 7.00 -25.77 19.86
N GLU A 552 5.91 -26.51 19.71
CA GLU A 552 5.96 -27.96 19.60
C GLU A 552 6.66 -28.42 18.32
N LEU A 553 6.40 -27.76 17.19
CA LEU A 553 7.11 -27.97 15.94
C LEU A 553 8.62 -27.71 16.09
N ALA A 554 9.00 -26.58 16.71
CA ALA A 554 10.41 -26.25 16.92
C ALA A 554 11.14 -27.26 17.83
N LYS A 555 10.42 -27.87 18.79
CA LYS A 555 10.98 -28.91 19.66
C LYS A 555 11.15 -30.25 18.93
N ARG A 556 10.18 -30.63 18.10
CA ARG A 556 10.16 -31.94 17.43
C ARG A 556 10.98 -31.95 16.13
N GLU A 557 10.82 -30.94 15.28
CA GLU A 557 11.39 -30.87 13.93
C GLU A 557 11.95 -29.46 13.61
N PRO A 558 13.17 -29.11 14.09
CA PRO A 558 13.74 -27.77 13.94
C PRO A 558 13.88 -27.29 12.48
N ARG A 559 14.15 -28.20 11.53
CA ARG A 559 14.29 -27.86 10.11
C ARG A 559 12.96 -27.44 9.48
N LEU A 560 11.88 -28.13 9.81
CA LEU A 560 10.53 -27.75 9.36
C LEU A 560 10.08 -26.45 10.01
N ALA A 561 10.45 -26.23 11.28
CA ALA A 561 10.22 -24.95 11.96
C ALA A 561 10.93 -23.79 11.27
N GLN A 562 12.19 -23.97 10.83
CA GLN A 562 12.93 -22.94 10.09
C GLN A 562 12.26 -22.62 8.75
N ARG A 563 11.92 -23.64 7.93
CA ARG A 563 11.18 -23.42 6.67
C ARG A 563 9.82 -22.75 6.90
N PHE A 564 9.14 -23.08 7.99
CA PHE A 564 7.87 -22.45 8.37
C PHE A 564 8.07 -20.95 8.61
N ASP A 565 9.08 -20.59 9.41
CA ASP A 565 9.41 -19.18 9.70
C ASP A 565 9.84 -18.42 8.44
N GLU A 566 10.63 -19.02 7.55
CA GLU A 566 11.07 -18.43 6.28
C GLU A 566 9.90 -18.13 5.33
N LEU A 567 9.01 -19.10 5.10
CA LEU A 567 7.83 -18.92 4.24
C LEU A 567 6.84 -17.94 4.86
N SER A 568 6.60 -18.02 6.17
CA SER A 568 5.77 -17.04 6.89
C SER A 568 6.31 -15.63 6.70
N HIS A 569 7.63 -15.44 6.81
CA HIS A 569 8.23 -14.13 6.63
C HIS A 569 7.96 -13.57 5.22
N VAL A 570 8.20 -14.37 4.18
CA VAL A 570 7.93 -14.01 2.78
C VAL A 570 6.45 -13.67 2.56
N LEU A 571 5.53 -14.49 3.05
CA LEU A 571 4.09 -14.31 2.82
C LEU A 571 3.49 -13.10 3.56
N ASN A 572 4.02 -12.79 4.75
CA ASN A 572 3.52 -11.68 5.58
C ASN A 572 4.13 -10.33 5.21
N GLN A 573 5.25 -10.30 4.47
CA GLN A 573 5.87 -9.04 4.08
C GLN A 573 4.92 -8.24 3.17
N PRO A 574 4.61 -6.97 3.50
CA PRO A 574 3.74 -6.12 2.70
C PRO A 574 4.29 -6.00 1.27
N GLU A 575 3.42 -5.76 0.29
CA GLU A 575 3.87 -5.42 -1.06
C GLU A 575 4.84 -4.24 -1.00
N THR A 576 5.95 -4.31 -1.77
CA THR A 576 6.87 -3.18 -1.87
C THR A 576 6.10 -1.95 -2.33
N ALA A 577 6.33 -0.82 -1.67
CA ALA A 577 6.16 0.48 -2.28
C ALA A 577 7.40 0.77 -3.14
N GLY A 578 7.51 0.08 -4.28
CA GLY A 578 8.49 0.37 -5.33
C GLY A 578 7.95 1.40 -6.31
N PHE A 579 7.54 2.56 -5.81
CA PHE A 579 7.47 3.84 -6.54
C PHE A 579 7.03 4.89 -5.53
N SER A 580 7.35 6.14 -5.80
CA SER A 580 7.13 7.28 -4.92
C SER A 580 5.65 7.67 -4.73
N ALA A 581 4.70 6.72 -4.74
CA ALA A 581 3.31 6.91 -4.34
C ALA A 581 3.14 6.98 -2.84
N PRO A 582 2.08 7.61 -2.35
CA PRO A 582 2.08 8.23 -1.06
C PRO A 582 2.40 7.26 0.03
N GLN A 583 3.34 7.65 0.87
CA GLN A 583 3.61 6.97 2.11
C GLN A 583 2.47 7.27 3.12
N LEU A 584 1.23 7.46 2.65
CA LEU A 584 0.02 7.67 3.44
C LEU A 584 -0.34 6.45 4.29
N PHE A 585 0.26 5.27 4.06
CA PHE A 585 -0.30 4.01 4.56
C PHE A 585 0.71 2.84 4.67
N ILE A 586 1.73 2.91 5.55
CA ILE A 586 2.61 1.81 6.05
C ILE A 586 4.11 1.88 5.61
N ARG A 587 4.98 1.45 6.55
CA ARG A 587 6.42 1.07 6.42
C ARG A 587 6.63 -0.01 5.36
N ALA A 588 7.38 0.24 4.29
CA ALA A 588 7.69 -0.81 3.30
C ALA A 588 8.88 -1.68 3.78
N SER A 589 9.26 -2.75 3.08
CA SER A 589 10.54 -3.45 3.30
C SER A 589 11.30 -3.79 2.02
N PRO A 590 12.66 -3.76 2.00
CA PRO A 590 13.42 -4.04 0.81
C PRO A 590 13.63 -5.54 0.79
N GLY A 591 13.29 -6.15 -0.34
CA GLY A 591 13.34 -7.60 -0.51
C GLY A 591 11.99 -8.23 -0.23
N ALA A 592 10.93 -7.42 -0.16
CA ALA A 592 9.59 -7.96 -0.15
C ALA A 592 9.36 -8.76 -1.43
N PRO A 593 8.86 -9.98 -1.31
CA PRO A 593 8.79 -10.90 -2.42
C PRO A 593 7.91 -10.34 -3.53
N THR A 594 8.32 -10.57 -4.78
CA THR A 594 7.48 -10.28 -5.94
C THR A 594 6.17 -11.06 -5.84
N GLY A 595 5.14 -10.63 -6.57
CA GLY A 595 3.88 -11.39 -6.63
C GLY A 595 4.09 -12.85 -7.06
N GLU A 596 5.07 -13.12 -7.92
CA GLU A 596 5.47 -14.47 -8.33
C GLU A 596 6.17 -15.23 -7.20
N GLN A 597 7.10 -14.59 -6.49
CA GLN A 597 7.75 -15.19 -5.32
C GLN A 597 6.74 -15.51 -4.20
N ARG A 598 5.74 -14.63 -3.95
CA ARG A 598 4.65 -14.92 -3.00
C ARG A 598 3.79 -16.07 -3.47
N ARG A 599 3.44 -16.13 -4.76
CA ARG A 599 2.66 -17.24 -5.32
C ARG A 599 3.40 -18.57 -5.14
N HIS A 600 4.70 -18.59 -5.41
CA HIS A 600 5.54 -19.76 -5.19
C HIS A 600 5.63 -20.13 -3.69
N ALA A 601 5.88 -19.15 -2.82
CA ALA A 601 5.90 -19.35 -1.37
C ALA A 601 4.56 -19.87 -0.83
N ALA A 602 3.44 -19.41 -1.38
CA ALA A 602 2.11 -19.88 -1.01
C ALA A 602 1.90 -21.34 -1.44
N GLN A 603 2.42 -21.77 -2.58
CA GLN A 603 2.38 -23.18 -2.99
C GLN A 603 3.25 -24.06 -2.08
N GLU A 604 4.47 -23.60 -1.77
CA GLU A 604 5.38 -24.27 -0.84
C GLU A 604 4.79 -24.35 0.57
N TRP A 605 4.07 -23.31 1.02
CA TRP A 605 3.38 -23.30 2.31
C TRP A 605 2.42 -24.49 2.45
N HIS A 606 1.56 -24.73 1.45
CA HIS A 606 0.61 -25.84 1.49
C HIS A 606 1.32 -27.20 1.58
N ARG A 607 2.43 -27.37 0.84
CA ARG A 607 3.25 -28.59 0.90
C ARG A 607 3.89 -28.76 2.27
N LEU A 608 4.46 -27.70 2.82
CA LEU A 608 5.10 -27.72 4.14
C LEU A 608 4.10 -28.08 5.25
N ILE A 609 2.90 -27.51 5.24
CA ILE A 609 1.86 -27.86 6.22
C ILE A 609 1.47 -29.35 6.11
N ALA A 610 1.37 -29.89 4.89
CA ALA A 610 1.11 -31.30 4.69
C ALA A 610 2.24 -32.19 5.24
N GLU A 611 3.51 -31.79 5.03
CA GLU A 611 4.70 -32.46 5.56
C GLU A 611 4.72 -32.44 7.11
N ILE A 612 4.48 -31.28 7.73
CA ILE A 612 4.41 -31.14 9.19
C ILE A 612 3.34 -32.06 9.79
N ARG A 613 2.19 -32.21 9.13
CA ARG A 613 1.09 -33.08 9.60
C ARG A 613 1.42 -34.57 9.56
N GLN A 614 2.47 -34.99 8.86
CA GLN A 614 2.94 -36.38 8.89
C GLN A 614 3.86 -36.67 10.09
N VAL A 615 4.33 -35.63 10.80
CA VAL A 615 5.15 -35.79 11.99
C VAL A 615 4.30 -36.36 13.14
N PRO A 616 4.73 -37.44 13.82
CA PRO A 616 3.99 -38.00 14.94
C PRO A 616 3.69 -36.96 16.03
N GLY A 617 2.42 -36.87 16.42
CA GLY A 617 1.92 -35.87 17.38
C GLY A 617 1.53 -34.52 16.78
N LEU A 618 1.78 -34.27 15.48
CA LEU A 618 1.42 -33.01 14.80
C LEU A 618 0.34 -33.19 13.71
N HIS A 619 -0.40 -34.30 13.72
CA HIS A 619 -1.48 -34.58 12.75
C HIS A 619 -2.62 -33.53 12.74
N GLY A 620 -2.82 -32.83 13.88
CA GLY A 620 -3.72 -31.70 14.05
C GLY A 620 -3.11 -30.33 13.78
N PHE A 621 -1.87 -30.26 13.29
CA PHE A 621 -1.15 -28.99 13.13
C PHE A 621 -1.94 -27.99 12.27
N LEU A 622 -2.33 -26.87 12.92
CA LEU A 622 -3.12 -25.77 12.36
C LEU A 622 -4.47 -26.19 11.76
N LYS A 623 -5.03 -27.33 12.17
CA LYS A 623 -6.41 -27.67 11.81
C LYS A 623 -7.38 -26.95 12.75
N PRO A 624 -8.52 -26.46 12.23
CA PRO A 624 -9.62 -26.07 13.11
C PRO A 624 -10.09 -27.27 13.96
N PRO A 625 -10.57 -27.01 15.18
CA PRO A 625 -11.11 -28.06 16.03
C PRO A 625 -12.39 -28.64 15.42
N ASP A 626 -12.63 -29.92 15.70
CA ASP A 626 -13.87 -30.58 15.32
C ASP A 626 -14.98 -30.19 16.30
N VAL A 627 -16.02 -29.52 15.79
CA VAL A 627 -17.14 -29.06 16.60
C VAL A 627 -17.90 -30.23 17.20
N ALA A 628 -18.02 -31.36 16.50
CA ALA A 628 -18.70 -32.53 17.03
C ALA A 628 -17.96 -33.10 18.25
N GLU A 629 -16.62 -33.11 18.21
CA GLU A 629 -15.79 -33.50 19.35
C GLU A 629 -15.94 -32.49 20.51
N LEU A 630 -15.94 -31.19 20.21
CA LEU A 630 -16.13 -30.14 21.23
C LEU A 630 -17.49 -30.27 21.93
N LEU A 631 -18.57 -30.49 21.19
CA LEU A 631 -19.91 -30.64 21.75
C LEU A 631 -20.04 -31.94 22.57
N ALA A 632 -19.44 -33.04 22.09
CA ALA A 632 -19.49 -34.33 22.78
C ALA A 632 -18.65 -34.36 24.07
N ALA A 633 -17.53 -33.64 24.09
CA ALA A 633 -16.61 -33.61 25.22
C ALA A 633 -16.86 -32.45 26.19
N ALA A 634 -17.76 -31.52 25.85
CA ALA A 634 -18.20 -30.44 26.71
C ALA A 634 -18.60 -30.95 28.11
N PRO A 635 -18.19 -30.26 29.20
CA PRO A 635 -18.51 -30.69 30.56
C PRO A 635 -20.02 -30.86 30.76
N GLN A 636 -20.42 -31.97 31.40
CA GLN A 636 -21.81 -32.19 31.82
C GLN A 636 -22.19 -31.39 33.08
N THR A 637 -21.23 -30.65 33.66
CA THR A 637 -21.37 -29.96 34.95
C THR A 637 -22.18 -28.67 34.88
N GLY A 638 -22.49 -28.16 33.69
CA GLY A 638 -23.27 -26.94 33.49
C GLY A 638 -23.13 -26.37 32.07
N PRO A 639 -24.04 -25.48 31.62
CA PRO A 639 -23.98 -24.91 30.26
C PRO A 639 -22.75 -24.02 30.08
N ILE A 640 -22.19 -24.07 28.87
CA ILE A 640 -21.09 -23.20 28.43
C ILE A 640 -21.65 -22.10 27.53
N ILE A 641 -21.28 -20.86 27.84
CA ILE A 641 -21.80 -19.66 27.18
C ILE A 641 -20.63 -18.94 26.52
N VAL A 642 -20.55 -19.04 25.19
CA VAL A 642 -19.58 -18.30 24.38
C VAL A 642 -20.25 -17.00 23.91
N VAL A 643 -19.74 -15.85 24.34
CA VAL A 643 -20.30 -14.55 23.98
C VAL A 643 -19.46 -13.89 22.90
N ASN A 644 -20.00 -13.82 21.68
CA ASN A 644 -19.40 -13.12 20.57
C ASN A 644 -19.91 -11.68 20.50
N VAL A 645 -19.01 -10.71 20.48
CA VAL A 645 -19.34 -9.28 20.30
C VAL A 645 -18.54 -8.75 19.12
N SER A 646 -19.21 -8.27 18.08
CA SER A 646 -18.60 -7.67 16.88
C SER A 646 -19.40 -6.45 16.43
N GLY A 647 -18.78 -5.53 15.70
CA GLY A 647 -19.47 -4.44 15.01
C GLY A 647 -20.56 -4.89 14.03
N LEU A 648 -20.56 -6.17 13.61
CA LEU A 648 -21.61 -6.76 12.77
C LEU A 648 -22.81 -7.28 13.57
N GLY A 649 -22.66 -7.46 14.88
CA GLY A 649 -23.67 -8.00 15.78
C GLY A 649 -23.07 -8.74 16.96
N SER A 650 -23.87 -8.91 18.01
CA SER A 650 -23.52 -9.66 19.20
C SER A 650 -24.47 -10.84 19.40
N ASP A 651 -23.91 -11.98 19.78
CA ASP A 651 -24.62 -13.25 19.89
C ASP A 651 -24.01 -14.09 21.03
N ALA A 652 -24.85 -14.86 21.71
CA ALA A 652 -24.42 -15.88 22.67
C ALA A 652 -24.64 -17.28 22.09
N LEU A 653 -23.59 -18.10 22.06
CA LEU A 653 -23.66 -19.51 21.73
C LEU A 653 -23.69 -20.32 23.05
N ILE A 654 -24.75 -21.09 23.25
CA ILE A 654 -24.97 -21.91 24.44
C ILE A 654 -24.77 -23.38 24.07
N ILE A 655 -23.80 -24.02 24.71
CA ILE A 655 -23.55 -25.45 24.64
C ILE A 655 -24.15 -26.09 25.88
N GLU A 656 -25.11 -26.99 25.70
CA GLU A 656 -25.72 -27.74 26.78
C GLU A 656 -26.20 -29.10 26.25
N HIS A 657 -25.96 -30.20 27.00
CA HIS A 657 -26.38 -31.56 26.60
C HIS A 657 -25.93 -31.98 25.20
N ALA A 658 -24.68 -31.65 24.81
CA ALA A 658 -24.13 -31.87 23.47
C ALA A 658 -24.92 -31.20 22.31
N ALA A 659 -25.76 -30.21 22.64
CA ALA A 659 -26.48 -29.38 21.67
C ALA A 659 -25.99 -27.93 21.72
N LEU A 660 -26.05 -27.26 20.56
CA LEU A 660 -25.66 -25.88 20.38
C LEU A 660 -26.88 -25.02 20.05
N ARG A 661 -27.09 -23.96 20.82
CA ARG A 661 -28.16 -22.96 20.61
C ARG A 661 -27.56 -21.57 20.52
N THR A 662 -28.25 -20.65 19.85
CA THR A 662 -27.79 -19.26 19.68
C THR A 662 -28.86 -18.27 20.07
N ILE A 663 -28.45 -17.21 20.75
CA ILE A 663 -29.29 -16.08 21.15
C ILE A 663 -28.68 -14.81 20.57
N ALA A 664 -29.48 -14.00 19.89
CA ALA A 664 -29.05 -12.67 19.46
C ALA A 664 -29.11 -11.67 20.63
N LEU A 665 -28.08 -10.84 20.77
CA LEU A 665 -27.96 -9.80 21.79
C LEU A 665 -27.95 -8.41 21.13
N PRO A 666 -29.09 -7.95 20.57
CA PRO A 666 -29.13 -6.76 19.72
C PRO A 666 -28.76 -5.45 20.45
N ASP A 667 -28.97 -5.41 21.77
CA ASP A 667 -28.70 -4.23 22.60
C ASP A 667 -27.25 -4.16 23.11
N LEU A 668 -26.45 -5.19 22.86
CA LEU A 668 -25.02 -5.22 23.17
C LEU A 668 -24.21 -4.79 21.94
N SER A 669 -23.77 -3.53 21.90
CA SER A 669 -22.91 -3.03 20.82
C SER A 669 -21.42 -3.06 21.19
N GLU A 670 -20.55 -3.33 20.22
CA GLU A 670 -19.09 -3.31 20.43
C GLU A 670 -18.58 -1.93 20.85
N THR A 671 -19.14 -0.87 20.26
CA THR A 671 -18.76 0.53 20.53
C THR A 671 -19.08 0.92 21.98
N GLU A 672 -20.30 0.63 22.45
CA GLU A 672 -20.70 0.92 23.83
C GLU A 672 -19.92 0.04 24.82
N LEU A 673 -19.73 -1.24 24.51
CA LEU A 673 -18.94 -2.15 25.33
C LEU A 673 -17.50 -1.65 25.51
N THR A 674 -16.86 -1.20 24.44
CA THR A 674 -15.49 -0.70 24.47
C THR A 674 -15.39 0.56 25.34
N ALA A 675 -16.32 1.51 25.17
CA ALA A 675 -16.39 2.73 25.97
C ALA A 675 -16.57 2.40 27.47
N ARG A 676 -17.54 1.54 27.80
CA ARG A 676 -17.81 1.10 29.18
C ARG A 676 -16.67 0.33 29.81
N THR A 677 -15.96 -0.49 29.04
CA THR A 677 -14.79 -1.23 29.54
C THR A 677 -13.67 -0.27 29.98
N GLY A 678 -13.40 0.77 29.18
CA GLY A 678 -12.42 1.79 29.54
C GLY A 678 -12.84 2.60 30.78
N GLN A 679 -14.11 2.99 30.84
CA GLN A 679 -14.68 3.70 32.00
C GLN A 679 -14.63 2.84 33.27
N PHE A 680 -15.05 1.57 33.19
CA PHE A 680 -15.07 0.63 34.29
C PHE A 680 -13.68 0.41 34.90
N ARG A 681 -12.66 0.18 34.06
CA ARG A 681 -11.27 0.00 34.54
C ARG A 681 -10.75 1.24 35.29
N THR A 682 -11.07 2.42 34.75
CA THR A 682 -10.72 3.70 35.39
C THR A 682 -11.46 3.86 36.71
N ALA A 683 -12.77 3.55 36.73
CA ALA A 683 -13.62 3.66 37.89
C ALA A 683 -13.20 2.71 39.02
N VAL A 684 -12.82 1.46 38.72
CA VAL A 684 -12.30 0.49 39.71
C VAL A 684 -11.02 1.01 40.37
N THR A 685 -10.13 1.64 39.59
CA THR A 685 -8.91 2.22 40.14
C THR A 685 -9.23 3.42 41.04
N ASN A 686 -10.11 4.30 40.57
CA ASN A 686 -10.46 5.55 41.25
C ASN A 686 -11.33 5.34 42.51
N SER A 687 -12.17 4.30 42.57
CA SER A 687 -13.05 4.06 43.72
C SER A 687 -12.30 3.73 45.01
N THR A 688 -11.04 3.29 44.89
CA THR A 688 -10.17 2.94 46.03
C THR A 688 -8.94 3.84 46.15
N ASP A 689 -8.76 4.84 45.29
CA ASP A 689 -7.59 5.73 45.33
C ASP A 689 -7.72 6.74 46.48
N PRO A 690 -6.88 6.66 47.54
CA PRO A 690 -6.97 7.54 48.70
C PRO A 690 -6.59 9.00 48.39
N ARG A 691 -6.05 9.29 47.19
CA ARG A 691 -5.70 10.66 46.76
C ARG A 691 -6.89 11.43 46.21
N LEU A 692 -7.96 10.74 45.82
CA LEU A 692 -9.18 11.35 45.28
C LEU A 692 -10.13 11.75 46.41
N SER A 693 -10.99 12.74 46.14
CA SER A 693 -12.04 13.15 47.05
C SER A 693 -13.12 12.07 47.21
N SER A 694 -13.85 12.07 48.33
CA SER A 694 -14.97 11.14 48.54
C SER A 694 -16.06 11.28 47.47
N ALA A 695 -16.22 12.47 46.88
CA ALA A 695 -17.17 12.69 45.77
C ALA A 695 -16.71 11.98 44.49
N GLU A 696 -15.41 12.05 44.16
CA GLU A 696 -14.83 11.35 43.01
C GLU A 696 -14.84 9.83 43.19
N GLN A 697 -14.54 9.34 44.40
CA GLN A 697 -14.64 7.90 44.74
C GLN A 697 -16.09 7.41 44.63
N SER A 698 -17.06 8.20 45.11
CA SER A 698 -18.49 7.87 45.00
C SER A 698 -18.97 7.86 43.55
N ALA A 699 -18.56 8.83 42.73
CA ALA A 699 -18.86 8.86 41.30
C ALA A 699 -18.26 7.66 40.55
N ALA A 700 -17.03 7.25 40.91
CA ALA A 700 -16.41 6.04 40.39
C ALA A 700 -17.21 4.78 40.80
N GLN A 701 -17.63 4.67 42.06
CA GLN A 701 -18.46 3.54 42.53
C GLN A 701 -19.83 3.49 41.83
N GLN A 702 -20.41 4.66 41.54
CA GLN A 702 -21.64 4.76 40.76
C GLN A 702 -21.43 4.26 39.32
N SER A 703 -20.35 4.67 38.65
CA SER A 703 -20.01 4.20 37.30
C SER A 703 -19.81 2.68 37.22
N ILE A 704 -19.21 2.07 38.25
CA ILE A 704 -19.11 0.60 38.40
C ILE A 704 -20.52 -0.02 38.43
N THR A 705 -21.39 0.49 39.31
CA THR A 705 -22.74 -0.05 39.51
C THR A 705 -23.61 0.10 38.24
N GLU A 706 -23.50 1.24 37.56
CA GLU A 706 -24.18 1.49 36.28
C GLU A 706 -23.71 0.53 35.19
N THR A 707 -22.42 0.21 35.14
CA THR A 707 -21.88 -0.77 34.18
C THR A 707 -22.37 -2.19 34.47
N LEU A 708 -22.41 -2.62 35.74
CA LEU A 708 -22.93 -3.94 36.12
C LEU A 708 -24.43 -4.09 35.87
N SER A 709 -25.20 -3.02 36.10
CA SER A 709 -26.63 -2.97 35.79
C SER A 709 -26.88 -3.04 34.28
N TRP A 710 -26.07 -2.32 33.49
CA TRP A 710 -26.13 -2.39 32.04
C TRP A 710 -25.81 -3.80 31.51
N LEU A 711 -24.73 -4.43 31.98
CA LEU A 711 -24.36 -5.81 31.60
C LEU A 711 -25.48 -6.81 31.91
N TRP A 712 -26.18 -6.62 33.02
CA TRP A 712 -27.34 -7.45 33.34
C TRP A 712 -28.40 -7.36 32.25
N THR A 713 -28.85 -6.14 31.93
CA THR A 713 -29.93 -5.91 30.98
C THR A 713 -29.61 -6.39 29.56
N VAL A 714 -28.40 -6.09 29.06
CA VAL A 714 -28.07 -6.34 27.65
C VAL A 714 -27.47 -7.72 27.38
N LEU A 715 -27.03 -8.45 28.41
CA LEU A 715 -26.33 -9.72 28.27
C LEU A 715 -26.84 -10.79 29.24
N SER A 716 -26.73 -10.58 30.55
CA SER A 716 -26.96 -11.67 31.50
C SER A 716 -28.42 -12.08 31.62
N GLU A 717 -29.35 -11.13 31.66
CA GLU A 717 -30.78 -11.39 31.77
C GLU A 717 -31.34 -12.18 30.57
N PRO A 718 -31.08 -11.79 29.30
CA PRO A 718 -31.49 -12.59 28.15
C PRO A 718 -30.97 -14.03 28.18
N ILE A 719 -29.72 -14.23 28.57
CA ILE A 719 -29.09 -15.56 28.63
C ILE A 719 -29.69 -16.40 29.76
N LEU A 720 -29.86 -15.82 30.95
CA LEU A 720 -30.48 -16.50 32.08
C LEU A 720 -31.97 -16.81 31.84
N HIS A 721 -32.67 -15.96 31.08
CA HIS A 721 -34.05 -16.23 30.65
C HIS A 721 -34.11 -17.51 29.81
N GLU A 722 -33.26 -17.61 28.80
CA GLU A 722 -33.18 -18.77 27.90
C GLU A 722 -32.73 -20.05 28.60
N LEU A 723 -31.87 -19.94 29.62
CA LEU A 723 -31.48 -21.07 30.47
C LEU A 723 -32.51 -21.43 31.55
N GLY A 724 -33.60 -20.66 31.69
CA GLY A 724 -34.62 -20.88 32.72
C GLY A 724 -34.16 -20.53 34.15
N LEU A 725 -33.12 -19.70 34.30
CA LEU A 725 -32.47 -19.34 35.57
C LEU A 725 -32.94 -17.99 36.14
N LEU A 726 -34.01 -17.40 35.58
CA LEU A 726 -34.55 -16.12 36.07
C LEU A 726 -35.47 -16.23 37.29
N ALA A 727 -35.86 -17.44 37.69
CA ALA A 727 -36.72 -17.68 38.85
C ALA A 727 -36.04 -17.28 40.19
N ALA A 728 -36.82 -17.21 41.27
CA ALA A 728 -36.31 -16.90 42.61
C ALA A 728 -35.12 -17.81 42.97
N PRO A 729 -34.06 -17.27 43.60
CA PRO A 729 -32.86 -18.04 43.90
C PRO A 729 -33.20 -19.26 44.77
N PRO A 730 -32.58 -20.42 44.54
CA PRO A 730 -32.84 -21.60 45.35
C PRO A 730 -32.54 -21.31 46.83
N PRO A 731 -33.32 -21.88 47.78
CA PRO A 731 -33.17 -21.59 49.21
C PRO A 731 -31.82 -22.00 49.79
N ASP A 732 -31.05 -22.86 49.10
CA ASP A 732 -29.70 -23.26 49.48
C ASP A 732 -28.66 -22.77 48.45
N PRO A 733 -27.76 -21.85 48.84
CA PRO A 733 -26.66 -21.36 48.00
C PRO A 733 -25.67 -22.44 47.53
N GLN A 734 -25.63 -23.62 48.19
CA GLN A 734 -24.73 -24.71 47.82
C GLN A 734 -25.20 -25.50 46.58
N HIS A 735 -26.42 -25.28 46.12
CA HIS A 735 -27.04 -26.01 45.00
C HIS A 735 -27.27 -25.13 43.76
N LEU A 736 -26.53 -24.02 43.62
CA LEU A 736 -26.62 -23.18 42.43
C LEU A 736 -26.11 -23.94 41.19
N PRO A 737 -26.80 -23.84 40.04
CA PRO A 737 -26.28 -24.37 38.78
C PRO A 737 -24.96 -23.67 38.43
N HIS A 738 -24.06 -24.42 37.80
CA HIS A 738 -22.76 -23.90 37.40
C HIS A 738 -22.81 -23.40 35.94
N LEU A 739 -22.24 -22.23 35.67
CA LEU A 739 -22.16 -21.62 34.34
C LEU A 739 -20.69 -21.37 33.97
N TRP A 740 -20.35 -21.70 32.73
CA TRP A 740 -19.05 -21.36 32.15
C TRP A 740 -19.19 -20.18 31.18
N TRP A 741 -18.49 -19.09 31.46
CA TRP A 741 -18.42 -17.92 30.59
C TRP A 741 -17.15 -17.94 29.75
N ILE A 742 -17.32 -17.83 28.43
CA ILE A 742 -16.24 -17.62 27.46
C ILE A 742 -16.49 -16.29 26.75
N PRO A 743 -16.08 -15.16 27.36
CA PRO A 743 -16.21 -13.84 26.76
C PRO A 743 -15.19 -13.62 25.63
N THR A 744 -15.53 -12.78 24.66
CA THR A 744 -14.63 -12.36 23.58
C THR A 744 -14.40 -10.86 23.58
N GLY A 745 -13.25 -10.42 23.06
CA GLY A 745 -12.93 -8.99 22.89
C GLY A 745 -12.89 -8.21 24.23
N PRO A 746 -13.32 -6.93 24.27
CA PRO A 746 -13.29 -6.12 25.48
C PRO A 746 -14.09 -6.70 26.65
N LEU A 747 -15.05 -7.58 26.37
CA LEU A 747 -15.90 -8.23 27.39
C LEU A 747 -15.07 -9.07 28.38
N THR A 748 -13.89 -9.55 27.99
CA THR A 748 -12.99 -10.31 28.88
C THR A 748 -12.49 -9.50 30.08
N HIS A 749 -12.67 -8.18 30.07
CA HIS A 749 -12.27 -7.28 31.14
C HIS A 749 -13.42 -6.88 32.08
N LEU A 750 -14.62 -7.41 31.87
CA LEU A 750 -15.80 -7.10 32.67
C LEU A 750 -16.26 -8.33 33.48
N PRO A 751 -16.67 -8.16 34.75
CA PRO A 751 -17.08 -9.27 35.60
C PRO A 751 -18.55 -9.66 35.33
N LEU A 752 -18.76 -10.58 34.39
CA LEU A 752 -20.09 -11.06 33.99
C LEU A 752 -20.87 -11.71 35.14
N ASP A 753 -20.17 -12.38 36.05
CA ASP A 753 -20.72 -12.99 37.25
C ASP A 753 -21.25 -11.95 38.25
N ALA A 754 -20.69 -10.74 38.26
CA ALA A 754 -21.13 -9.64 39.11
C ALA A 754 -22.21 -8.76 38.45
N ALA A 755 -22.56 -9.01 37.19
CA ALA A 755 -23.60 -8.27 36.49
C ALA A 755 -24.93 -8.36 37.25
N GLY A 756 -25.57 -7.22 37.45
CA GLY A 756 -26.79 -7.12 38.22
C GLY A 756 -27.04 -5.73 38.78
N HIS A 757 -28.19 -5.61 39.44
CA HIS A 757 -28.59 -4.45 40.22
C HIS A 757 -29.02 -4.92 41.63
N PRO A 758 -29.25 -4.01 42.60
CA PRO A 758 -29.78 -4.39 43.90
C PRO A 758 -31.06 -5.24 43.74
N GLY A 759 -31.03 -6.47 44.25
CA GLY A 759 -32.15 -7.43 44.19
C GLY A 759 -32.07 -8.51 43.11
N ALA A 760 -31.24 -8.36 42.06
CA ALA A 760 -31.04 -9.39 41.03
C ALA A 760 -29.62 -9.30 40.45
N ASN A 761 -28.84 -10.38 40.57
CA ASN A 761 -27.51 -10.47 40.00
C ASN A 761 -27.20 -11.92 39.60
N VAL A 762 -26.19 -12.12 38.76
CA VAL A 762 -25.84 -13.47 38.27
C VAL A 762 -25.39 -14.38 39.42
N ARG A 763 -24.61 -13.87 40.38
CA ARG A 763 -24.13 -14.67 41.54
C ARG A 763 -25.24 -15.25 42.42
N SER A 764 -26.41 -14.63 42.47
CA SER A 764 -27.56 -15.17 43.23
C SER A 764 -28.28 -16.28 42.47
N ARG A 765 -28.00 -16.46 41.18
CA ARG A 765 -28.69 -17.41 40.29
C ARG A 765 -27.81 -18.57 39.84
N ALA A 766 -26.49 -18.38 39.78
CA ALA A 766 -25.56 -19.40 39.35
C ALA A 766 -24.15 -19.21 39.93
N ALA A 767 -23.46 -20.33 40.16
CA ALA A 767 -22.02 -20.33 40.34
C ALA A 767 -21.35 -20.16 38.97
N CYS A 768 -20.38 -19.26 38.85
CA CYS A 768 -19.76 -18.93 37.56
C CYS A 768 -18.28 -19.29 37.52
N SER A 769 -17.79 -19.72 36.36
CA SER A 769 -16.37 -19.87 36.07
C SER A 769 -16.07 -19.36 34.67
N TYR A 770 -14.81 -19.02 34.41
CA TYR A 770 -14.38 -18.43 33.15
C TYR A 770 -13.38 -19.34 32.45
N ALA A 771 -13.45 -19.37 31.13
CA ALA A 771 -12.45 -20.00 30.28
C ALA A 771 -12.22 -19.15 29.03
N THR A 772 -11.12 -19.40 28.33
CA THR A 772 -10.79 -18.67 27.10
C THR A 772 -11.32 -19.35 25.84
N THR A 773 -11.56 -20.67 25.90
CA THR A 773 -12.10 -21.50 24.81
C THR A 773 -12.83 -22.71 25.38
N VAL A 774 -13.70 -23.33 24.57
CA VAL A 774 -14.32 -24.62 24.87
C VAL A 774 -13.25 -25.71 24.90
N SER A 775 -12.28 -25.64 23.99
CA SER A 775 -11.14 -26.57 23.92
C SER A 775 -10.33 -26.64 25.23
N GLU A 776 -10.17 -25.52 25.94
CA GLU A 776 -9.47 -25.44 27.23
C GLU A 776 -10.19 -26.22 28.34
N LEU A 777 -11.53 -26.22 28.32
CA LEU A 777 -12.35 -26.95 29.29
C LEU A 777 -12.26 -28.47 29.10
N ILE A 778 -12.10 -28.91 27.85
CA ILE A 778 -12.07 -30.33 27.46
C ILE A 778 -10.67 -30.94 27.66
N HIS A 779 -9.64 -30.16 27.36
CA HIS A 779 -8.25 -30.55 27.52
C HIS A 779 -7.55 -29.60 28.50
N PRO A 780 -7.83 -29.71 29.81
CA PRO A 780 -7.23 -28.85 30.81
C PRO A 780 -5.71 -29.05 30.74
N THR A 781 -5.01 -28.03 30.24
CA THR A 781 -3.56 -27.97 30.37
C THR A 781 -3.24 -27.94 31.86
N GLY A 782 -2.29 -28.76 32.32
CA GLY A 782 -1.90 -28.88 33.73
C GLY A 782 -1.35 -27.61 34.40
N GLU A 783 -1.60 -26.44 33.84
CA GLU A 783 -1.38 -25.11 34.42
C GLU A 783 -2.73 -24.37 34.43
N THR A 784 -3.62 -24.74 35.34
CA THR A 784 -4.73 -23.87 35.73
C THR A 784 -4.14 -22.58 36.30
N ARG A 785 -4.22 -21.48 35.54
CA ARG A 785 -4.09 -20.13 36.10
C ARG A 785 -5.32 -19.87 36.96
N THR A 786 -5.16 -20.06 38.27
CA THR A 786 -5.97 -19.33 39.25
C THR A 786 -5.72 -17.85 39.02
N VAL A 787 -6.74 -17.14 38.50
CA VAL A 787 -6.80 -15.68 38.42
C VAL A 787 -7.13 -15.11 39.79
#